data_AF-A0A846BTP1-F1
#
_entry.id   AF-A0A846BTP1-F1
#
_cell.length_a   1.000
_cell.length_b   1.000
_cell.length_c   1.000
_cell.angle_alpha   90.00
_cell.angle_beta   90.00
_cell.angle_gamma   90.00
#
_symmetry.space_group_name_H-M   'P 1'
#
loop_
_entity.id
_entity.type
_entity.pdbx_description
1 polymer ?
#
loop_
_entity_poly.entity_id
_entity_poly.type
_entity_poly.pdbx_seq_one_letter_code
_entity_poly.pdbx_strand_id
1 'polypeptide(L)'
;MADAFHHANLQGTDFRRKNLAGKDFSYADIRGKDFRNAVLVGANFNNVRAGLPASWTFVLVTLSLIISLFAGLTSAYASGFIGNLLSDPTYGTSFFGIISLITLVIFGIVIIWQGLGIKLAILSEIVAACLITALAFFPNNVEGLIGGAAVTTLALSGVIAGFVNMAVAVAITRVMALPKARVLIGLIAVIGAVIGALLGVKEEEAFFIAGLIALVAIALGIYIGWQAITGNPKYKLIRSLAIAIVAKGGTNFRGANLTDADFSHTTLKSVDFREAILTRTCWFRVKKLAQARVEGTYLADAKVRKLVTTKDGREQNFDNLNLRDLNLKDANLQDASLINTDLSEATLQNANLFGAKLVQAQLYQTILTDACLTGAYIENWGISTDTQLDEVKCEYIYMQLPTKDDPDPCRKPDNRKEIFDEGDFADFIAPIIKTLDLYQTQNVDMRQLGSKFKTLDLFHHQGIDPTAAAIAVIQLTENYPEAELEVMALEGRGKEKIRLQAKVAGDANRSRLSTEYSEKYNAIKLLHDRDRKTMLGGTAEQEKQFKILKKQLENVLQSNTCFIQIQGDMIMSQSKGNINLSGAQGNISGVAAAGESGGAAAGETLSMTGAIGEVSGNVTNTISQLPDAPEPDKPGIKELLTELQAAIEADPNLSEEDKTDALEQVQALAEAGQKPEDGAMQKLAKRAIKFLKGTIADLPSTVDLVKTCSNLFPIITEFFGW
;
A
#
# COMPACT_ATOMS: atom_id res chain seq x y z
N MET A 1 -23.73 -5.93 26.94
CA MET A 1 -23.84 -4.46 27.05
C MET A 1 -23.15 -3.83 25.83
N ALA A 2 -23.70 -4.04 24.63
CA ALA A 2 -22.94 -3.98 23.38
C ALA A 2 -23.01 -2.62 22.65
N ASP A 3 -24.11 -1.89 22.77
CA ASP A 3 -24.43 -0.72 21.92
C ASP A 3 -23.84 0.60 22.44
N ALA A 4 -22.52 0.62 22.71
CA ALA A 4 -21.91 1.69 23.51
C ALA A 4 -22.01 3.11 22.87
N PHE A 5 -21.94 3.23 21.54
CA PHE A 5 -21.91 4.54 20.86
C PHE A 5 -22.75 4.63 19.57
N HIS A 6 -23.53 3.59 19.23
CA HIS A 6 -24.46 3.60 18.10
C HIS A 6 -25.50 4.72 18.23
N HIS A 7 -25.72 5.51 17.17
CA HIS A 7 -26.58 6.71 17.16
C HIS A 7 -26.26 7.79 18.22
N ALA A 8 -25.15 7.68 18.96
CA ALA A 8 -24.91 8.51 20.13
C ALA A 8 -24.51 9.96 19.79
N ASN A 9 -25.00 10.91 20.59
CA ASN A 9 -24.53 12.30 20.58
C ASN A 9 -23.38 12.45 21.59
N LEU A 10 -22.14 12.28 21.13
CA LEU A 10 -20.96 12.16 22.00
C LEU A 10 -20.39 13.51 22.45
N GLN A 11 -21.22 14.53 22.66
CA GLN A 11 -20.76 15.83 23.16
C GLN A 11 -20.10 15.71 24.55
N GLY A 12 -19.06 16.51 24.82
CA GLY A 12 -18.26 16.43 26.05
C GLY A 12 -17.26 15.26 26.14
N THR A 13 -17.51 14.11 25.52
CA THR A 13 -16.65 12.91 25.65
C THR A 13 -15.25 13.08 25.05
N ASP A 14 -14.22 12.60 25.76
CA ASP A 14 -12.83 12.52 25.31
C ASP A 14 -12.46 11.05 25.01
N PHE A 15 -11.79 10.81 23.87
CA PHE A 15 -11.41 9.48 23.39
C PHE A 15 -9.89 9.32 23.17
N ARG A 16 -9.10 10.34 23.50
CA ARG A 16 -7.63 10.31 23.36
C ARG A 16 -7.02 9.12 24.11
N ARG A 17 -6.12 8.39 23.45
CA ARG A 17 -5.37 7.24 24.03
C ARG A 17 -6.24 6.11 24.61
N LYS A 18 -7.53 6.03 24.26
CA LYS A 18 -8.39 4.92 24.69
C LYS A 18 -8.28 3.73 23.74
N ASN A 19 -8.39 2.53 24.29
CA ASN A 19 -8.70 1.35 23.49
C ASN A 19 -10.21 1.30 23.24
N LEU A 20 -10.58 1.31 21.96
CA LEU A 20 -11.92 1.37 21.40
C LEU A 20 -12.01 0.40 20.20
N ALA A 21 -11.17 -0.64 20.16
CA ALA A 21 -11.22 -1.69 19.15
C ALA A 21 -12.60 -2.37 19.12
N GLY A 22 -13.07 -2.69 17.91
CA GLY A 22 -14.38 -3.30 17.65
C GLY A 22 -15.59 -2.47 18.09
N LYS A 23 -15.43 -1.21 18.54
CA LYS A 23 -16.56 -0.40 19.01
C LYS A 23 -17.38 0.15 17.85
N ASP A 24 -18.71 0.08 18.00
CA ASP A 24 -19.66 0.63 17.05
C ASP A 24 -20.02 2.09 17.39
N PHE A 25 -19.63 2.98 16.48
CA PHE A 25 -19.98 4.40 16.43
C PHE A 25 -20.96 4.72 15.30
N SER A 26 -21.51 3.72 14.60
CA SER A 26 -22.31 3.96 13.40
C SER A 26 -23.50 4.89 13.67
N TYR A 27 -23.79 5.74 12.68
CA TYR A 27 -24.76 6.84 12.76
C TYR A 27 -24.50 7.93 13.82
N ALA A 28 -23.43 7.85 14.64
CA ALA A 28 -23.12 8.84 15.66
C ALA A 28 -22.72 10.22 15.09
N ASP A 29 -22.86 11.26 15.92
CA ASP A 29 -22.30 12.59 15.68
C ASP A 29 -21.01 12.76 16.48
N ILE A 30 -19.87 12.67 15.80
CA ILE A 30 -18.53 12.75 16.38
C ILE A 30 -17.83 14.07 16.05
N ARG A 31 -18.57 15.10 15.63
CA ARG A 31 -18.00 16.41 15.27
C ARG A 31 -17.25 17.04 16.45
N GLY A 32 -15.99 17.41 16.23
CA GLY A 32 -15.11 17.97 17.26
C GLY A 32 -14.64 16.97 18.33
N LYS A 33 -14.81 15.65 18.12
CA LYS A 33 -14.27 14.60 18.99
C LYS A 33 -12.77 14.39 18.76
N ASP A 34 -12.06 14.09 19.84
CA ASP A 34 -10.62 13.88 19.83
C ASP A 34 -10.31 12.40 20.15
N PHE A 35 -9.85 11.68 19.14
CA PHE A 35 -9.42 10.28 19.16
C PHE A 35 -7.89 10.17 19.00
N ARG A 36 -7.11 11.22 19.29
CA ARG A 36 -5.66 11.18 19.12
C ARG A 36 -5.04 10.00 19.85
N ASN A 37 -4.21 9.24 19.12
CA ASN A 37 -3.53 8.05 19.59
C ASN A 37 -4.47 6.98 20.20
N ALA A 38 -5.75 6.96 19.81
CA ALA A 38 -6.68 5.90 20.21
C ALA A 38 -6.44 4.62 19.39
N VAL A 39 -6.74 3.47 19.98
CA VAL A 39 -6.79 2.18 19.27
C VAL A 39 -8.23 1.96 18.84
N LEU A 40 -8.46 1.93 17.53
CA LEU A 40 -9.78 1.85 16.88
C LEU A 40 -9.81 0.72 15.84
N VAL A 41 -9.03 -0.33 16.09
CA VAL A 41 -8.92 -1.50 15.20
C VAL A 41 -10.30 -2.15 15.03
N GLY A 42 -10.76 -2.35 13.79
CA GLY A 42 -12.08 -2.90 13.49
C GLY A 42 -13.27 -2.04 13.96
N ALA A 43 -13.07 -0.77 14.33
CA ALA A 43 -14.16 0.08 14.79
C ALA A 43 -15.11 0.48 13.64
N ASN A 44 -16.42 0.41 13.89
CA ASN A 44 -17.44 0.75 12.91
C ASN A 44 -17.81 2.24 13.00
N PHE A 45 -17.50 3.00 11.96
CA PHE A 45 -17.89 4.41 11.78
C PHE A 45 -18.91 4.60 10.65
N ASN A 46 -19.61 3.55 10.22
CA ASN A 46 -20.52 3.63 9.07
C ASN A 46 -21.63 4.69 9.27
N ASN A 47 -21.92 5.47 8.23
CA ASN A 47 -22.86 6.60 8.23
C ASN A 47 -22.57 7.74 9.25
N VAL A 48 -21.38 7.80 9.84
CA VAL A 48 -21.04 8.81 10.86
C VAL A 48 -21.00 10.25 10.33
N ARG A 49 -21.29 11.20 11.22
CA ARG A 49 -21.06 12.63 11.01
C ARG A 49 -19.83 13.07 11.77
N ALA A 50 -18.69 13.18 11.08
CA ALA A 50 -17.46 13.72 11.61
C ALA A 50 -17.18 15.15 11.08
N GLY A 51 -16.21 15.82 11.69
CA GLY A 51 -15.75 17.13 11.27
C GLY A 51 -16.02 18.25 12.26
N LEU A 52 -16.28 19.45 11.74
CA LEU A 52 -16.43 20.68 12.52
C LEU A 52 -17.82 20.78 13.21
N PRO A 53 -17.91 21.01 14.53
CA PRO A 53 -19.17 21.28 15.23
C PRO A 53 -19.65 22.73 14.99
N ALA A 54 -20.91 23.01 15.36
CA ALA A 54 -21.55 24.30 15.09
C ALA A 54 -20.88 25.47 15.84
N SER A 55 -20.43 25.26 17.08
CA SER A 55 -19.73 26.28 17.89
C SER A 55 -18.44 26.78 17.22
N TRP A 56 -17.56 25.86 16.82
CA TRP A 56 -16.35 26.20 16.07
C TRP A 56 -16.64 26.82 14.70
N THR A 57 -17.74 26.43 14.06
CA THR A 57 -18.19 27.05 12.80
C THR A 57 -18.47 28.54 12.99
N PHE A 58 -19.14 28.94 14.09
CA PHE A 58 -19.39 30.34 14.42
C PHE A 58 -18.07 31.11 14.67
N VAL A 59 -17.18 30.56 15.50
CA VAL A 59 -15.86 31.15 15.80
C VAL A 59 -15.05 31.40 14.52
N LEU A 60 -14.98 30.42 13.61
CA LEU A 60 -14.23 30.54 12.36
C LEU A 60 -14.87 31.50 11.36
N VAL A 61 -16.20 31.63 11.34
CA VAL A 61 -16.88 32.67 10.55
C VAL A 61 -16.50 34.05 11.10
N THR A 62 -16.67 34.31 12.40
CA THR A 62 -16.31 35.59 13.02
C THR A 62 -14.85 35.96 12.79
N LEU A 63 -13.93 35.00 12.96
CA LEU A 63 -12.52 35.20 12.67
C LEU A 63 -12.27 35.51 11.18
N SER A 64 -12.98 34.86 10.26
CA SER A 64 -12.89 35.17 8.82
C SER A 64 -13.45 36.55 8.49
N LEU A 65 -14.49 37.04 9.18
CA LEU A 65 -14.99 38.41 9.03
C LEU A 65 -13.94 39.42 9.52
N ILE A 66 -13.27 39.16 10.64
CA ILE A 66 -12.19 40.00 11.17
C ILE A 66 -11.00 40.02 10.19
N ILE A 67 -10.53 38.86 9.73
CA ILE A 67 -9.46 38.75 8.73
C ILE A 67 -9.86 39.50 7.44
N SER A 68 -11.12 39.42 7.03
CA SER A 68 -11.64 40.12 5.86
C SER A 68 -11.67 41.64 6.03
N LEU A 69 -12.01 42.14 7.22
CA LEU A 69 -11.99 43.57 7.55
C LEU A 69 -10.54 44.09 7.49
N PHE A 70 -9.61 43.38 8.14
CA PHE A 70 -8.19 43.72 8.10
C PHE A 70 -7.60 43.61 6.70
N ALA A 71 -7.99 42.60 5.91
CA ALA A 71 -7.57 42.47 4.51
C ALA A 71 -7.93 43.70 3.67
N GLY A 72 -9.17 44.19 3.81
CA GLY A 72 -9.61 45.43 3.16
C GLY A 72 -8.83 46.64 3.68
N LEU A 73 -8.70 46.78 5.00
CA LEU A 73 -8.03 47.90 5.64
C LEU A 73 -6.55 47.98 5.27
N THR A 74 -5.78 46.90 5.39
CA THR A 74 -4.35 46.89 5.04
C THR A 74 -4.14 47.10 3.55
N SER A 75 -5.00 46.51 2.70
CA SER A 75 -4.90 46.73 1.26
C SER A 75 -5.17 48.18 0.89
N ALA A 76 -6.23 48.80 1.40
CA ALA A 76 -6.57 50.17 1.02
C ALA A 76 -5.69 51.24 1.69
N TYR A 77 -5.24 51.01 2.92
CA TYR A 77 -4.24 51.87 3.57
C TYR A 77 -2.92 51.86 2.77
N ALA A 78 -2.46 50.67 2.36
CA ALA A 78 -1.28 50.53 1.52
C ALA A 78 -1.46 51.09 0.11
N SER A 79 -2.62 50.86 -0.52
CA SER A 79 -2.99 51.50 -1.79
C SER A 79 -3.08 53.03 -1.66
N GLY A 80 -3.39 53.57 -0.48
CA GLY A 80 -3.37 55.00 -0.18
C GLY A 80 -1.99 55.62 -0.42
N PHE A 81 -0.91 54.96 0.00
CA PHE A 81 0.45 55.40 -0.33
C PHE A 81 0.75 55.36 -1.82
N ILE A 82 0.29 54.32 -2.54
CA ILE A 82 0.46 54.23 -4.00
C ILE A 82 -0.33 55.35 -4.71
N GLY A 83 -1.56 55.63 -4.25
CA GLY A 83 -2.38 56.75 -4.73
C GLY A 83 -1.70 58.09 -4.49
N ASN A 84 -1.27 58.39 -3.26
CA ASN A 84 -0.56 59.63 -2.93
C ASN A 84 0.74 59.77 -3.76
N LEU A 85 1.49 58.67 -3.97
CA LEU A 85 2.68 58.70 -4.85
C LEU A 85 2.31 59.03 -6.31
N LEU A 86 1.19 58.53 -6.82
CA LEU A 86 0.72 58.79 -8.19
C LEU A 86 0.12 60.20 -8.38
N SER A 87 -0.44 60.80 -7.33
CA SER A 87 -1.04 62.14 -7.35
C SER A 87 -0.05 63.27 -7.06
N ASP A 88 1.06 62.99 -6.38
CA ASP A 88 2.10 63.98 -6.10
C ASP A 88 2.69 64.56 -7.42
N PRO A 89 2.58 65.89 -7.65
CA PRO A 89 3.07 66.55 -8.87
C PRO A 89 4.61 66.61 -8.94
N THR A 90 5.30 66.20 -7.89
CA THR A 90 6.77 66.16 -7.86
C THR A 90 7.28 64.97 -8.69
N TYR A 91 7.78 65.22 -9.90
CA TYR A 91 8.19 64.20 -10.90
C TYR A 91 9.04 63.01 -10.41
N GLY A 92 9.72 63.12 -9.26
CA GLY A 92 10.48 62.03 -8.66
C GLY A 92 9.64 60.96 -7.94
N THR A 93 8.46 61.29 -7.40
CA THR A 93 7.65 60.38 -6.58
C THR A 93 6.63 59.58 -7.41
N SER A 94 6.05 60.17 -8.45
CA SER A 94 5.08 59.49 -9.34
C SER A 94 5.66 58.29 -10.08
N PHE A 95 6.97 58.30 -10.37
CA PHE A 95 7.71 57.15 -10.90
C PHE A 95 7.61 55.90 -10.01
N PHE A 96 7.72 56.06 -8.69
CA PHE A 96 7.59 54.97 -7.72
C PHE A 96 6.15 54.42 -7.64
N GLY A 97 5.15 55.30 -7.80
CA GLY A 97 3.75 54.91 -7.93
C GLY A 97 3.49 54.03 -9.15
N ILE A 98 4.02 54.42 -10.32
CA ILE A 98 3.88 53.68 -11.58
C ILE A 98 4.57 52.31 -11.50
N ILE A 99 5.79 52.24 -10.97
CA ILE A 99 6.49 50.96 -10.73
C ILE A 99 5.64 50.06 -9.84
N SER A 100 5.10 50.58 -8.74
CA SER A 100 4.26 49.80 -7.82
C SER A 100 3.02 49.22 -8.52
N LEU A 101 2.36 50.01 -9.37
CA LEU A 101 1.21 49.54 -10.15
C LEU A 101 1.61 48.42 -11.14
N ILE A 102 2.70 48.61 -11.90
CA ILE A 102 3.21 47.60 -12.84
C ILE A 102 3.58 46.32 -12.11
N THR A 103 4.27 46.41 -10.97
CA THR A 103 4.62 45.24 -10.13
C THR A 103 3.37 44.49 -9.67
N LEU A 104 2.32 45.18 -9.20
CA LEU A 104 1.07 44.54 -8.80
C LEU A 104 0.35 43.85 -9.97
N VAL A 105 0.33 44.45 -11.16
CA VAL A 105 -0.28 43.86 -12.36
C VAL A 105 0.48 42.60 -12.79
N ILE A 106 1.81 42.68 -12.92
CA ILE A 106 2.66 41.52 -13.25
C ILE A 106 2.47 40.41 -12.22
N PHE A 107 2.47 40.75 -10.93
CA PHE A 107 2.29 39.79 -9.84
C PHE A 107 0.92 39.10 -9.87
N GLY A 108 -0.16 39.85 -10.15
CA GLY A 108 -1.49 39.29 -10.33
C GLY A 108 -1.57 38.30 -11.50
N ILE A 109 -0.96 38.66 -12.65
CA ILE A 109 -0.85 37.76 -13.81
C ILE A 109 -0.06 36.50 -13.43
N VAL A 110 1.10 36.63 -12.81
CA VAL A 110 1.95 35.50 -12.38
C VAL A 110 1.21 34.57 -11.42
N ILE A 111 0.42 35.08 -10.47
CA ILE A 111 -0.38 34.24 -9.57
C ILE A 111 -1.47 33.47 -10.34
N ILE A 112 -2.18 34.10 -11.26
CA ILE A 112 -3.24 33.43 -12.05
C ILE A 112 -2.63 32.33 -12.94
N TRP A 113 -1.49 32.63 -13.55
CA TRP A 113 -0.82 31.75 -14.52
C TRP A 113 -0.01 30.63 -13.87
N GLN A 114 0.71 30.90 -12.77
CA GLN A 114 1.65 29.96 -12.15
C GLN A 114 1.27 29.51 -10.73
N GLY A 115 0.40 30.25 -10.04
CA GLY A 115 0.00 29.96 -8.66
C GLY A 115 0.83 30.69 -7.60
N LEU A 116 0.56 30.35 -6.34
CA LEU A 116 1.02 31.10 -5.15
C LEU A 116 2.16 30.37 -4.41
N GLY A 117 3.01 29.62 -5.12
CA GLY A 117 4.06 28.77 -4.55
C GLY A 117 5.28 29.54 -4.01
N ILE A 118 6.39 28.83 -3.78
CA ILE A 118 7.66 29.34 -3.19
C ILE A 118 8.30 30.51 -3.99
N LYS A 119 7.77 30.84 -5.18
CA LYS A 119 8.20 31.93 -6.07
C LYS A 119 7.98 33.36 -5.54
N LEU A 120 7.66 33.55 -4.26
CA LEU A 120 7.75 34.86 -3.58
C LEU A 120 9.14 35.51 -3.72
N ALA A 121 10.20 34.72 -3.86
CA ALA A 121 11.56 35.20 -4.13
C ALA A 121 11.70 35.95 -5.48
N ILE A 122 10.92 35.59 -6.51
CA ILE A 122 10.94 36.28 -7.81
C ILE A 122 10.38 37.70 -7.67
N LEU A 123 9.46 37.93 -6.73
CA LEU A 123 8.94 39.27 -6.45
C LEU A 123 10.02 40.18 -5.84
N SER A 124 10.85 39.65 -4.93
CA SER A 124 11.99 40.42 -4.40
C SER A 124 13.04 40.74 -5.49
N GLU A 125 13.27 39.84 -6.45
CA GLU A 125 14.13 40.14 -7.61
C GLU A 125 13.55 41.22 -8.53
N ILE A 126 12.24 41.18 -8.83
CA ILE A 126 11.58 42.20 -9.67
C ILE A 126 11.63 43.57 -8.97
N VAL A 127 11.32 43.63 -7.67
CA VAL A 127 11.40 44.88 -6.89
C VAL A 127 12.85 45.40 -6.85
N ALA A 128 13.83 44.52 -6.65
CA ALA A 128 15.25 44.90 -6.69
C ALA A 128 15.70 45.40 -8.07
N ALA A 129 15.28 44.76 -9.17
CA ALA A 129 15.61 45.18 -10.52
C ALA A 129 15.01 46.56 -10.89
N CYS A 130 13.78 46.83 -10.45
CA CYS A 130 13.16 48.15 -10.58
C CYS A 130 13.85 49.23 -9.74
N LEU A 131 14.36 48.88 -8.55
CA LEU A 131 15.17 49.78 -7.71
C LEU A 131 16.55 50.07 -8.32
N ILE A 132 17.18 49.06 -8.94
CA ILE A 132 18.45 49.23 -9.66
C ILE A 132 18.29 50.12 -10.90
N THR A 133 17.16 50.04 -11.60
CA THR A 133 16.88 50.98 -12.71
C THR A 133 16.56 52.39 -12.22
N ALA A 134 15.92 52.56 -11.05
CA ALA A 134 15.68 53.88 -10.45
C ALA A 134 16.98 54.66 -10.16
N LEU A 135 18.04 53.97 -9.69
CA LEU A 135 19.37 54.54 -9.45
C LEU A 135 19.99 55.19 -10.70
N ALA A 136 19.68 54.69 -11.91
CA ALA A 136 20.22 55.23 -13.15
C ALA A 136 19.58 56.55 -13.61
N PHE A 137 18.36 56.86 -13.14
CA PHE A 137 17.62 58.07 -13.54
C PHE A 137 17.78 59.25 -12.57
N PHE A 138 18.14 59.01 -11.30
CA PHE A 138 18.24 60.05 -10.26
C PHE A 138 19.56 60.00 -9.45
N PRO A 139 20.72 60.19 -10.09
CA PRO A 139 22.04 60.02 -9.44
C PRO A 139 22.31 60.97 -8.27
N ASN A 140 21.59 62.10 -8.17
CA ASN A 140 21.87 63.17 -7.21
C ASN A 140 20.90 63.22 -6.00
N ASN A 141 20.00 62.26 -5.83
CA ASN A 141 18.97 62.28 -4.76
C ASN A 141 18.87 60.95 -4.00
N VAL A 142 19.98 60.54 -3.37
CA VAL A 142 20.11 59.22 -2.71
C VAL A 142 19.17 59.08 -1.50
N GLU A 143 18.98 60.13 -0.70
CA GLU A 143 18.08 60.07 0.47
C GLU A 143 16.60 59.94 0.06
N GLY A 144 16.14 60.72 -0.93
CA GLY A 144 14.79 60.60 -1.47
C GLY A 144 14.53 59.23 -2.14
N LEU A 145 15.56 58.67 -2.78
CA LEU A 145 15.52 57.34 -3.40
C LEU A 145 15.39 56.22 -2.36
N ILE A 146 16.15 56.26 -1.26
CA ILE A 146 16.02 55.30 -0.14
C ILE A 146 14.64 55.41 0.52
N GLY A 147 14.14 56.64 0.72
CA GLY A 147 12.78 56.87 1.24
C GLY A 147 11.68 56.29 0.34
N GLY A 148 11.71 56.61 -0.96
CA GLY A 148 10.76 56.09 -1.95
C GLY A 148 10.81 54.56 -2.09
N ALA A 149 12.00 53.97 -2.03
CA ALA A 149 12.21 52.52 -2.04
C ALA A 149 11.58 51.82 -0.82
N ALA A 150 11.75 52.39 0.38
CA ALA A 150 11.16 51.85 1.59
C ALA A 150 9.63 51.93 1.56
N VAL A 151 9.07 53.08 1.15
CA VAL A 151 7.62 53.29 1.07
C VAL A 151 6.95 52.39 0.04
N THR A 152 7.53 52.23 -1.16
CA THR A 152 6.99 51.30 -2.18
C THR A 152 7.04 49.85 -1.73
N THR A 153 8.14 49.41 -1.11
CA THR A 153 8.25 48.03 -0.59
C THR A 153 7.19 47.76 0.48
N LEU A 154 6.98 48.70 1.41
CA LEU A 154 5.94 48.59 2.44
C LEU A 154 4.53 48.59 1.82
N ALA A 155 4.23 49.50 0.88
CA ALA A 155 2.94 49.56 0.20
C ALA A 155 2.63 48.28 -0.59
N LEU A 156 3.57 47.77 -1.39
CA LEU A 156 3.44 46.50 -2.10
C LEU A 156 3.18 45.35 -1.11
N SER A 157 3.95 45.26 -0.02
CA SER A 157 3.76 44.22 0.99
C SER A 157 2.39 44.27 1.67
N GLY A 158 1.84 45.47 1.92
CA GLY A 158 0.52 45.66 2.53
C GLY A 158 -0.65 45.28 1.61
N VAL A 159 -0.59 45.63 0.32
CA VAL A 159 -1.57 45.17 -0.69
C VAL A 159 -1.52 43.65 -0.83
N ILE A 160 -0.32 43.07 -0.84
CA ILE A 160 -0.13 41.62 -0.97
C ILE A 160 -0.66 40.86 0.24
N ALA A 161 -0.31 41.30 1.45
CA ALA A 161 -0.88 40.75 2.69
C ALA A 161 -2.41 40.86 2.70
N GLY A 162 -2.95 41.98 2.21
CA GLY A 162 -4.39 42.21 2.05
C GLY A 162 -5.09 41.10 1.26
N PHE A 163 -4.72 40.88 -0.02
CA PHE A 163 -5.42 39.86 -0.81
C PHE A 163 -5.11 38.42 -0.38
N VAL A 164 -3.92 38.13 0.18
CA VAL A 164 -3.61 36.79 0.71
C VAL A 164 -4.50 36.47 1.91
N ASN A 165 -4.68 37.44 2.83
CA ASN A 165 -5.63 37.32 3.93
C ASN A 165 -7.07 37.11 3.43
N MET A 166 -7.48 37.85 2.40
CA MET A 166 -8.79 37.68 1.76
C MET A 166 -8.96 36.28 1.14
N ALA A 167 -7.93 35.77 0.45
CA ALA A 167 -7.93 34.44 -0.14
C ALA A 167 -8.07 33.33 0.93
N VAL A 168 -7.39 33.48 2.07
CA VAL A 168 -7.53 32.56 3.21
C VAL A 168 -8.94 32.63 3.83
N ALA A 169 -9.49 33.82 4.06
CA ALA A 169 -10.86 33.98 4.61
C ALA A 169 -11.95 33.37 3.71
N VAL A 170 -11.84 33.58 2.38
CA VAL A 170 -12.74 32.99 1.39
C VAL A 170 -12.55 31.47 1.29
N ALA A 171 -11.31 30.97 1.35
CA ALA A 171 -11.04 29.54 1.36
C ALA A 171 -11.62 28.85 2.62
N ILE A 172 -11.47 29.46 3.81
CA ILE A 172 -12.03 28.96 5.08
C ILE A 172 -13.56 28.80 5.00
N THR A 173 -14.30 29.84 4.59
CA THR A 173 -15.76 29.75 4.44
C THR A 173 -16.21 28.82 3.31
N ARG A 174 -15.35 28.58 2.31
CA ARG A 174 -15.59 27.61 1.25
C ARG A 174 -15.41 26.17 1.73
N VAL A 175 -14.37 25.85 2.51
CA VAL A 175 -14.22 24.57 3.23
C VAL A 175 -15.39 24.35 4.19
N MET A 176 -15.83 25.39 4.90
CA MET A 176 -17.02 25.29 5.76
C MET A 176 -18.35 25.10 4.99
N ALA A 177 -18.36 25.24 3.66
CA ALA A 177 -19.53 25.10 2.79
C ALA A 177 -20.71 26.04 3.13
N LEU A 178 -20.41 27.26 3.60
CA LEU A 178 -21.42 28.27 3.98
C LEU A 178 -21.56 29.33 2.87
N PRO A 179 -22.55 29.26 1.96
CA PRO A 179 -22.67 30.22 0.87
C PRO A 179 -22.99 31.64 1.36
N LYS A 180 -23.89 31.79 2.34
CA LYS A 180 -24.29 33.11 2.89
C LYS A 180 -23.12 33.88 3.50
N ALA A 181 -22.21 33.19 4.19
CA ALA A 181 -21.03 33.80 4.81
C ALA A 181 -20.04 34.39 3.78
N ARG A 182 -20.01 33.89 2.54
CA ARG A 182 -19.10 34.38 1.48
C ARG A 182 -19.45 35.78 1.02
N VAL A 183 -20.75 36.08 0.89
CA VAL A 183 -21.24 37.42 0.53
C VAL A 183 -20.90 38.42 1.62
N LEU A 184 -21.10 38.03 2.89
CA LEU A 184 -20.79 38.88 4.04
C LEU A 184 -19.28 39.19 4.16
N ILE A 185 -18.41 38.22 3.87
CA ILE A 185 -16.95 38.45 3.76
C ILE A 185 -16.64 39.50 2.69
N GLY A 186 -17.18 39.35 1.47
CA GLY A 186 -16.99 40.34 0.41
C GLY A 186 -17.38 41.76 0.83
N LEU A 187 -18.54 41.92 1.47
CA LEU A 187 -19.03 43.22 1.97
C LEU A 187 -18.13 43.79 3.07
N ILE A 188 -17.67 42.97 4.02
CA ILE A 188 -16.81 43.44 5.12
C ILE A 188 -15.40 43.80 4.62
N ALA A 189 -14.87 43.13 3.60
CA ALA A 189 -13.64 43.56 2.93
C ALA A 189 -13.80 44.96 2.29
N VAL A 190 -14.93 45.24 1.64
CA VAL A 190 -15.20 46.57 1.06
C VAL A 190 -15.33 47.64 2.15
N ILE A 191 -16.01 47.35 3.27
CA ILE A 191 -16.08 48.26 4.42
C ILE A 191 -14.66 48.55 4.97
N GLY A 192 -13.84 47.51 5.13
CA GLY A 192 -12.45 47.65 5.54
C GLY A 192 -11.64 48.50 4.56
N ALA A 193 -11.86 48.34 3.26
CA ALA A 193 -11.20 49.13 2.23
C ALA A 193 -11.60 50.61 2.27
N VAL A 194 -12.88 50.94 2.49
CA VAL A 194 -13.32 52.34 2.66
C VAL A 194 -12.63 52.98 3.87
N ILE A 195 -12.56 52.27 5.00
CA ILE A 195 -11.88 52.76 6.21
C ILE A 195 -10.36 52.92 5.95
N GLY A 196 -9.72 51.93 5.33
CA GLY A 196 -8.29 51.97 5.02
C GLY A 196 -7.92 53.11 4.07
N ALA A 197 -8.75 53.37 3.05
CA ALA A 197 -8.56 54.50 2.14
C ALA A 197 -8.70 55.85 2.87
N LEU A 198 -9.74 56.03 3.70
CA LEU A 198 -9.94 57.24 4.51
C LEU A 198 -8.78 57.53 5.48
N LEU A 199 -8.03 56.50 5.89
CA LEU A 199 -6.87 56.64 6.79
C LEU A 199 -5.52 56.75 6.06
N GLY A 200 -5.40 56.21 4.85
CA GLY A 200 -4.13 56.14 4.10
C GLY A 200 -3.97 57.21 3.02
N VAL A 201 -5.06 57.86 2.62
CA VAL A 201 -5.08 58.87 1.56
C VAL A 201 -5.03 60.27 2.17
N LYS A 202 -4.20 61.15 1.61
CA LYS A 202 -4.10 62.56 2.01
C LYS A 202 -4.73 63.54 1.03
N GLU A 203 -4.84 63.15 -0.24
CA GLU A 203 -5.31 63.98 -1.35
C GLU A 203 -6.58 63.38 -1.96
N GLU A 204 -7.55 64.22 -2.34
CA GLU A 204 -8.84 63.73 -2.86
C GLU A 204 -8.69 62.93 -4.16
N GLU A 205 -7.75 63.30 -5.04
CA GLU A 205 -7.48 62.59 -6.30
C GLU A 205 -6.89 61.19 -6.06
N ALA A 206 -6.02 61.04 -5.05
CA ALA A 206 -5.43 59.77 -4.65
C ALA A 206 -6.47 58.76 -4.12
N PHE A 207 -7.63 59.24 -3.64
CA PHE A 207 -8.67 58.38 -3.06
C PHE A 207 -9.27 57.39 -4.06
N PHE A 208 -9.59 57.87 -5.26
CA PHE A 208 -10.17 57.03 -6.32
C PHE A 208 -9.17 55.97 -6.83
N ILE A 209 -7.90 56.37 -7.00
CA ILE A 209 -6.83 55.47 -7.42
C ILE A 209 -6.58 54.39 -6.36
N ALA A 210 -6.46 54.78 -5.09
CA ALA A 210 -6.26 53.85 -3.98
C ALA A 210 -7.43 52.86 -3.83
N GLY A 211 -8.67 53.35 -3.95
CA GLY A 211 -9.88 52.54 -3.93
C GLY A 211 -9.94 51.49 -5.03
N LEU A 212 -9.59 51.85 -6.27
CA LEU A 212 -9.55 50.92 -7.40
C LEU A 212 -8.50 49.81 -7.20
N ILE A 213 -7.28 50.16 -6.76
CA ILE A 213 -6.22 49.16 -6.49
C ILE A 213 -6.68 48.20 -5.39
N ALA A 214 -7.28 48.71 -4.31
CA ALA A 214 -7.81 47.88 -3.22
C ALA A 214 -8.94 46.95 -3.65
N LEU A 215 -9.88 47.42 -4.49
CA LEU A 215 -10.97 46.60 -5.02
C LEU A 215 -10.45 45.48 -5.94
N VAL A 216 -9.47 45.75 -6.80
CA VAL A 216 -8.82 44.73 -7.64
C VAL A 216 -8.09 43.69 -6.78
N ALA A 217 -7.37 44.12 -5.74
CA ALA A 217 -6.73 43.22 -4.79
C ALA A 217 -7.75 42.31 -4.07
N ILE A 218 -8.85 42.88 -3.58
CA ILE A 218 -9.95 42.12 -2.94
C ILE A 218 -10.56 41.10 -3.91
N ALA A 219 -10.84 41.49 -5.16
CA ALA A 219 -11.38 40.60 -6.18
C ALA A 219 -10.42 39.45 -6.52
N LEU A 220 -9.13 39.73 -6.63
CA LEU A 220 -8.08 38.72 -6.84
C LEU A 220 -8.00 37.74 -5.66
N GLY A 221 -8.08 38.25 -4.42
CA GLY A 221 -8.14 37.42 -3.21
C GLY A 221 -9.36 36.49 -3.20
N ILE A 222 -10.55 36.99 -3.54
CA ILE A 222 -11.77 36.18 -3.68
C ILE A 222 -11.60 35.07 -4.73
N TYR A 223 -11.03 35.40 -5.89
CA TYR A 223 -10.75 34.44 -6.96
C TYR A 223 -9.78 33.33 -6.51
N ILE A 224 -8.67 33.68 -5.87
CA ILE A 224 -7.69 32.72 -5.36
C ILE A 224 -8.32 31.81 -4.28
N GLY A 225 -9.04 32.39 -3.31
CA GLY A 225 -9.74 31.64 -2.26
C GLY A 225 -10.82 30.70 -2.81
N TRP A 226 -11.47 31.07 -3.92
CA TRP A 226 -12.33 30.16 -4.67
C TRP A 226 -11.52 29.01 -5.29
N GLN A 227 -10.52 29.32 -6.12
CA GLN A 227 -9.75 28.33 -6.87
C GLN A 227 -8.91 27.39 -5.99
N ALA A 228 -8.57 27.79 -4.77
CA ALA A 228 -7.93 26.92 -3.79
C ALA A 228 -8.76 25.65 -3.50
N ILE A 229 -10.07 25.78 -3.34
CA ILE A 229 -10.94 24.68 -2.89
C ILE A 229 -11.60 23.93 -4.07
N THR A 230 -11.46 24.40 -5.32
CA THR A 230 -11.88 23.64 -6.52
C THR A 230 -10.92 22.51 -6.89
N GLY A 231 -9.78 22.38 -6.21
CA GLY A 231 -8.82 21.29 -6.39
C GLY A 231 -7.54 21.70 -7.14
N ASN A 232 -7.50 22.90 -7.71
CA ASN A 232 -6.39 23.40 -8.54
C ASN A 232 -5.03 23.37 -7.79
N PRO A 233 -3.99 22.68 -8.32
CA PRO A 233 -2.70 22.54 -7.63
C PRO A 233 -1.96 23.87 -7.46
N LYS A 234 -2.19 24.88 -8.31
CA LYS A 234 -1.58 26.22 -8.25
C LYS A 234 -1.75 26.92 -6.89
N TYR A 235 -2.83 26.59 -6.18
CA TYR A 235 -3.22 27.24 -4.92
C TYR A 235 -3.16 26.27 -3.72
N LYS A 236 -2.33 25.22 -3.83
CA LYS A 236 -2.18 24.18 -2.78
C LYS A 236 -1.89 24.75 -1.39
N LEU A 237 -1.11 25.84 -1.28
CA LEU A 237 -0.78 26.48 0.01
C LEU A 237 -2.00 27.14 0.68
N ILE A 238 -2.80 27.91 -0.07
CA ILE A 238 -4.04 28.50 0.46
C ILE A 238 -5.03 27.39 0.85
N ARG A 239 -5.11 26.31 0.04
CA ARG A 239 -5.94 25.13 0.35
C ARG A 239 -5.49 24.44 1.64
N SER A 240 -4.20 24.11 1.78
CA SER A 240 -3.70 23.40 2.96
C SER A 240 -3.80 24.25 4.22
N LEU A 241 -3.50 25.55 4.13
CA LEU A 241 -3.65 26.48 5.26
C LEU A 241 -5.12 26.60 5.70
N ALA A 242 -6.06 26.78 4.77
CA ALA A 242 -7.48 26.86 5.10
C ALA A 242 -8.02 25.55 5.70
N ILE A 243 -7.67 24.39 5.13
CA ILE A 243 -8.04 23.09 5.70
C ILE A 243 -7.41 22.90 7.09
N ALA A 244 -6.14 23.26 7.27
CA ALA A 244 -5.45 23.14 8.57
C ALA A 244 -6.05 24.03 9.65
N ILE A 245 -6.46 25.26 9.32
CA ILE A 245 -7.17 26.16 10.25
C ILE A 245 -8.53 25.57 10.63
N VAL A 246 -9.33 25.13 9.65
CA VAL A 246 -10.68 24.60 9.92
C VAL A 246 -10.62 23.28 10.70
N ALA A 247 -9.66 22.39 10.41
CA ALA A 247 -9.52 21.12 11.09
C ALA A 247 -9.10 21.22 12.57
N LYS A 248 -8.57 22.37 13.05
CA LYS A 248 -8.23 22.55 14.48
C LYS A 248 -9.43 22.36 15.42
N GLY A 249 -10.64 22.68 14.97
CA GLY A 249 -11.89 22.43 15.72
C GLY A 249 -12.66 21.19 15.25
N GLY A 250 -12.11 20.42 14.31
CA GLY A 250 -12.75 19.23 13.72
C GLY A 250 -12.53 17.96 14.53
N THR A 251 -13.09 16.85 14.06
CA THR A 251 -12.77 15.51 14.58
C THR A 251 -11.31 15.18 14.31
N ASN A 252 -10.62 14.60 15.29
CA ASN A 252 -9.18 14.39 15.23
C ASN A 252 -8.83 12.91 15.49
N PHE A 253 -8.30 12.24 14.47
CA PHE A 253 -7.78 10.87 14.51
C PHE A 253 -6.24 10.84 14.37
N ARG A 254 -5.54 11.97 14.58
CA ARG A 254 -4.07 12.03 14.43
C ARG A 254 -3.40 11.00 15.34
N GLY A 255 -2.54 10.15 14.77
CA GLY A 255 -1.85 9.09 15.49
C GLY A 255 -2.74 7.91 15.92
N ALA A 256 -4.03 7.89 15.57
CA ALA A 256 -4.92 6.77 15.90
C ALA A 256 -4.61 5.54 15.05
N ASN A 257 -4.78 4.35 15.62
CA ASN A 257 -4.76 3.11 14.87
C ASN A 257 -6.18 2.81 14.36
N LEU A 258 -6.41 2.95 13.06
CA LEU A 258 -7.68 2.71 12.37
C LEU A 258 -7.64 1.43 11.51
N THR A 259 -6.76 0.48 11.83
CA THR A 259 -6.64 -0.77 11.09
C THR A 259 -7.98 -1.50 11.02
N ASP A 260 -8.41 -1.94 9.84
CA ASP A 260 -9.70 -2.60 9.57
C ASP A 260 -10.96 -1.79 9.95
N ALA A 261 -10.85 -0.50 10.30
CA ALA A 261 -12.01 0.34 10.65
C ALA A 261 -12.89 0.68 9.43
N ASP A 262 -14.21 0.75 9.60
CA ASP A 262 -15.17 1.03 8.52
C ASP A 262 -15.69 2.47 8.55
N PHE A 263 -15.25 3.33 7.64
CA PHE A 263 -15.80 4.68 7.44
C PHE A 263 -16.88 4.76 6.35
N SER A 264 -17.46 3.65 5.92
CA SER A 264 -18.43 3.64 4.81
C SER A 264 -19.55 4.68 4.99
N HIS A 265 -19.90 5.37 3.90
CA HIS A 265 -20.91 6.44 3.85
C HIS A 265 -20.66 7.69 4.74
N THR A 266 -19.57 7.73 5.53
CA THR A 266 -19.25 8.80 6.50
C THR A 266 -19.05 10.16 5.83
N THR A 267 -19.41 11.25 6.52
CA THR A 267 -18.99 12.60 6.14
C THR A 267 -17.75 13.03 6.93
N LEU A 268 -16.60 13.16 6.25
CA LEU A 268 -15.30 13.48 6.84
C LEU A 268 -14.86 14.92 6.51
N LYS A 269 -15.67 15.90 6.89
CA LYS A 269 -15.43 17.32 6.59
C LYS A 269 -14.43 17.93 7.59
N SER A 270 -13.21 18.27 7.16
CA SER A 270 -12.21 18.92 8.04
C SER A 270 -11.82 18.05 9.24
N VAL A 271 -11.62 16.76 8.98
CA VAL A 271 -11.09 15.77 9.93
C VAL A 271 -9.57 15.70 9.82
N ASP A 272 -8.86 15.35 10.89
CA ASP A 272 -7.39 15.19 10.87
C ASP A 272 -6.98 13.71 11.02
N PHE A 273 -6.34 13.15 10.00
CA PHE A 273 -5.82 11.76 9.93
C PHE A 273 -4.30 11.68 9.83
N ARG A 274 -3.57 12.79 10.00
CA ARG A 274 -2.09 12.78 9.91
C ARG A 274 -1.51 11.82 10.95
N GLU A 275 -0.47 11.07 10.60
CA GLU A 275 0.15 10.04 11.46
C GLU A 275 -0.79 8.89 11.90
N ALA A 276 -2.03 8.81 11.39
CA ALA A 276 -2.91 7.67 11.66
C ALA A 276 -2.46 6.42 10.87
N ILE A 277 -2.58 5.24 11.48
CA ILE A 277 -2.40 3.95 10.80
C ILE A 277 -3.73 3.62 10.12
N LEU A 278 -3.72 3.43 8.80
CA LEU A 278 -4.93 3.29 7.97
C LEU A 278 -5.02 1.91 7.26
N THR A 279 -4.35 0.89 7.81
CA THR A 279 -4.24 -0.44 7.20
C THR A 279 -5.62 -1.09 7.06
N ARG A 280 -6.00 -1.44 5.83
CA ARG A 280 -7.30 -2.02 5.46
C ARG A 280 -8.53 -1.22 5.95
N THR A 281 -8.37 0.06 6.28
CA THR A 281 -9.50 0.95 6.60
C THR A 281 -10.42 1.11 5.38
N CYS A 282 -11.73 0.91 5.55
CA CYS A 282 -12.69 1.05 4.46
C CYS A 282 -13.16 2.51 4.30
N TRP A 283 -13.12 3.03 3.06
CA TRP A 283 -13.51 4.41 2.73
C TRP A 283 -14.72 4.50 1.77
N PHE A 284 -15.47 3.40 1.59
CA PHE A 284 -16.49 3.31 0.54
C PHE A 284 -17.57 4.38 0.68
N ARG A 285 -17.83 5.13 -0.41
CA ARG A 285 -18.84 6.21 -0.47
C ARG A 285 -18.67 7.33 0.58
N VAL A 286 -17.47 7.48 1.14
CA VAL A 286 -17.11 8.59 2.04
C VAL A 286 -17.28 9.95 1.35
N LYS A 287 -17.84 10.91 2.07
CA LYS A 287 -18.13 12.26 1.59
C LYS A 287 -17.12 13.27 2.15
N LYS A 288 -16.64 14.16 1.28
CA LYS A 288 -15.77 15.31 1.60
C LYS A 288 -14.35 14.97 2.09
N LEU A 289 -13.84 13.75 1.87
CA LEU A 289 -12.48 13.35 2.25
C LEU A 289 -11.37 14.27 1.72
N ALA A 290 -11.56 14.88 0.53
CA ALA A 290 -10.65 15.88 -0.02
C ALA A 290 -10.56 17.20 0.80
N GLN A 291 -11.36 17.35 1.86
CA GLN A 291 -11.31 18.45 2.84
C GLN A 291 -10.77 18.00 4.20
N ALA A 292 -10.32 16.75 4.34
CA ALA A 292 -9.61 16.25 5.51
C ALA A 292 -8.10 16.49 5.39
N ARG A 293 -7.39 16.43 6.52
CA ARG A 293 -5.93 16.40 6.59
C ARG A 293 -5.47 14.97 6.53
N VAL A 294 -4.69 14.66 5.51
CA VAL A 294 -4.27 13.31 5.10
C VAL A 294 -2.78 13.28 4.76
N GLU A 295 -2.05 14.34 5.10
CA GLU A 295 -0.61 14.44 4.85
C GLU A 295 0.14 13.33 5.62
N GLY A 296 1.02 12.60 4.93
CA GLY A 296 1.75 11.46 5.50
C GLY A 296 0.99 10.12 5.46
N THR A 297 -0.13 10.04 4.74
CA THR A 297 -0.91 8.78 4.55
C THR A 297 -1.10 8.48 3.06
N TYR A 298 -1.47 7.25 2.68
CA TYR A 298 -1.81 6.91 1.28
C TYR A 298 -2.94 7.78 0.72
N LEU A 299 -3.83 8.29 1.58
CA LEU A 299 -4.89 9.22 1.21
C LEU A 299 -4.37 10.60 0.77
N ALA A 300 -3.06 10.88 0.80
CA ALA A 300 -2.49 12.07 0.19
C ALA A 300 -2.65 12.08 -1.34
N ASP A 301 -2.58 10.91 -1.99
CA ASP A 301 -2.74 10.78 -3.44
C ASP A 301 -4.21 10.90 -3.88
N ALA A 302 -4.44 11.55 -5.03
CA ALA A 302 -5.78 11.80 -5.53
C ALA A 302 -6.42 10.62 -6.28
N LYS A 303 -5.62 9.81 -6.98
CA LYS A 303 -6.07 8.55 -7.59
C LYS A 303 -6.43 7.54 -6.50
N VAL A 304 -5.56 7.38 -5.49
CA VAL A 304 -5.81 6.48 -4.35
C VAL A 304 -7.10 6.84 -3.63
N ARG A 305 -7.30 8.12 -3.26
CA ARG A 305 -8.58 8.58 -2.66
C ARG A 305 -9.79 8.28 -3.55
N LYS A 306 -9.67 8.42 -4.87
CA LYS A 306 -10.78 8.09 -5.78
C LYS A 306 -11.07 6.59 -5.71
N LEU A 307 -10.05 5.75 -5.93
CA LEU A 307 -10.16 4.29 -5.91
C LEU A 307 -10.80 3.75 -4.62
N VAL A 308 -10.28 4.13 -3.44
CA VAL A 308 -10.81 3.59 -2.16
C VAL A 308 -12.21 4.10 -1.80
N THR A 309 -12.65 5.23 -2.35
CA THR A 309 -13.99 5.80 -2.10
C THR A 309 -15.04 5.38 -3.12
N THR A 310 -14.68 5.19 -4.38
CA THR A 310 -15.60 4.70 -5.41
C THR A 310 -15.65 3.18 -5.53
N LYS A 311 -14.55 2.49 -5.18
CA LYS A 311 -14.30 1.08 -5.51
C LYS A 311 -14.36 0.81 -7.02
N ASP A 312 -14.13 1.86 -7.84
CA ASP A 312 -14.15 1.80 -9.31
C ASP A 312 -12.82 2.35 -9.86
N GLY A 313 -11.96 1.42 -10.24
CA GLY A 313 -10.65 1.60 -10.86
C GLY A 313 -10.58 1.11 -12.29
N ARG A 314 -11.71 0.79 -12.94
CA ARG A 314 -11.73 0.26 -14.32
C ARG A 314 -10.97 1.12 -15.30
N GLU A 315 -10.22 0.47 -16.19
CA GLU A 315 -9.40 1.07 -17.26
C GLU A 315 -8.40 2.15 -16.78
N GLN A 316 -8.20 2.32 -15.47
CA GLN A 316 -7.35 3.37 -14.91
C GLN A 316 -5.92 2.88 -14.73
N ASN A 317 -5.00 3.81 -14.90
CA ASN A 317 -3.58 3.59 -14.67
C ASN A 317 -3.22 3.92 -13.21
N PHE A 318 -2.75 2.91 -12.49
CA PHE A 318 -2.22 2.94 -11.12
C PHE A 318 -0.75 2.47 -11.06
N ASP A 319 -0.07 2.43 -12.21
CA ASP A 319 1.32 1.95 -12.32
C ASP A 319 2.26 2.72 -11.38
N ASN A 320 3.22 2.02 -10.77
CA ASN A 320 4.23 2.57 -9.85
C ASN A 320 3.64 3.23 -8.59
N LEU A 321 2.36 3.01 -8.27
CA LEU A 321 1.79 3.47 -7.00
C LEU A 321 2.11 2.51 -5.86
N ASN A 322 2.23 3.05 -4.66
CA ASN A 322 2.11 2.28 -3.44
C ASN A 322 0.62 2.22 -3.06
N LEU A 323 0.04 1.02 -3.19
CA LEU A 323 -1.29 0.62 -2.79
C LEU A 323 -1.24 -0.45 -1.67
N ARG A 324 -0.12 -0.51 -0.93
CA ARG A 324 0.05 -1.37 0.24
C ARG A 324 -1.04 -1.05 1.25
N ASP A 325 -1.43 -2.06 2.02
CA ASP A 325 -2.37 -1.92 3.13
C ASP A 325 -3.78 -1.42 2.71
N LEU A 326 -4.13 -1.38 1.43
CA LEU A 326 -5.42 -0.82 1.01
C LEU A 326 -6.57 -1.81 1.16
N ASN A 327 -7.72 -1.30 1.63
CA ASN A 327 -8.99 -2.00 1.49
C ASN A 327 -9.53 -1.81 0.07
N LEU A 328 -9.26 -2.77 -0.81
CA LEU A 328 -9.80 -2.88 -2.17
C LEU A 328 -10.84 -4.02 -2.29
N LYS A 329 -11.41 -4.47 -1.17
CA LYS A 329 -12.54 -5.41 -1.15
C LYS A 329 -13.69 -4.90 -2.03
N ASP A 330 -14.29 -5.79 -2.81
CA ASP A 330 -15.36 -5.52 -3.79
C ASP A 330 -14.98 -4.47 -4.87
N ALA A 331 -13.68 -4.17 -5.07
CA ALA A 331 -13.26 -3.18 -6.06
C ALA A 331 -13.34 -3.70 -7.49
N ASN A 332 -13.85 -2.88 -8.40
CA ASN A 332 -13.82 -3.14 -9.83
C ASN A 332 -12.55 -2.51 -10.43
N LEU A 333 -11.57 -3.36 -10.75
CA LEU A 333 -10.27 -3.06 -11.35
C LEU A 333 -10.15 -3.67 -12.76
N GLN A 334 -11.28 -3.92 -13.44
CA GLN A 334 -11.29 -4.47 -14.79
C GLN A 334 -10.44 -3.63 -15.74
N ASP A 335 -9.57 -4.28 -16.51
CA ASP A 335 -8.64 -3.66 -17.48
C ASP A 335 -7.73 -2.56 -16.87
N ALA A 336 -7.59 -2.51 -15.53
CA ALA A 336 -6.73 -1.54 -14.86
C ALA A 336 -5.26 -1.87 -15.06
N SER A 337 -4.42 -0.83 -15.12
CA SER A 337 -2.97 -0.98 -15.17
C SER A 337 -2.40 -0.82 -13.77
N LEU A 338 -1.75 -1.88 -13.26
CA LEU A 338 -1.15 -1.99 -11.92
C LEU A 338 0.34 -2.39 -12.06
N ILE A 339 1.00 -1.89 -13.11
CA ILE A 339 2.37 -2.30 -13.46
C ILE A 339 3.34 -1.72 -12.43
N ASN A 340 4.20 -2.56 -11.86
CA ASN A 340 5.16 -2.18 -10.81
C ASN A 340 4.48 -1.52 -9.58
N THR A 341 3.25 -1.93 -9.27
CA THR A 341 2.46 -1.42 -8.14
C THR A 341 2.66 -2.30 -6.91
N ASP A 342 2.88 -1.72 -5.73
CA ASP A 342 2.87 -2.46 -4.46
C ASP A 342 1.42 -2.59 -3.95
N LEU A 343 0.93 -3.82 -3.84
CA LEU A 343 -0.38 -4.23 -3.32
C LEU A 343 -0.23 -5.13 -2.08
N SER A 344 0.97 -5.23 -1.50
CA SER A 344 1.24 -6.10 -0.35
C SER A 344 0.33 -5.74 0.84
N GLU A 345 -0.07 -6.72 1.64
CA GLU A 345 -1.04 -6.59 2.75
C GLU A 345 -2.42 -5.98 2.39
N ALA A 346 -2.69 -5.68 1.12
CA ALA A 346 -3.98 -5.17 0.67
C ALA A 346 -5.05 -6.28 0.69
N THR A 347 -6.30 -5.89 0.85
CA THR A 347 -7.45 -6.79 0.68
C THR A 347 -8.09 -6.54 -0.67
N LEU A 348 -8.01 -7.52 -1.57
CA LEU A 348 -8.67 -7.59 -2.87
C LEU A 348 -9.81 -8.62 -2.89
N GLN A 349 -10.34 -9.01 -1.73
CA GLN A 349 -11.45 -9.95 -1.62
C GLN A 349 -12.64 -9.52 -2.51
N ASN A 350 -13.22 -10.46 -3.28
CA ASN A 350 -14.27 -10.20 -4.28
C ASN A 350 -13.90 -9.18 -5.38
N ALA A 351 -12.65 -8.74 -5.52
CA ALA A 351 -12.29 -7.72 -6.51
C ALA A 351 -12.38 -8.28 -7.94
N ASN A 352 -12.85 -7.46 -8.87
CA ASN A 352 -12.82 -7.79 -10.29
C ASN A 352 -11.51 -7.27 -10.90
N LEU A 353 -10.54 -8.16 -11.13
CA LEU A 353 -9.27 -7.90 -11.79
C LEU A 353 -9.27 -8.45 -13.24
N PHE A 354 -10.43 -8.70 -13.85
CA PHE A 354 -10.53 -9.20 -15.22
C PHE A 354 -9.74 -8.28 -16.18
N GLY A 355 -8.83 -8.84 -16.99
CA GLY A 355 -8.00 -8.08 -17.91
C GLY A 355 -6.91 -7.18 -17.28
N ALA A 356 -6.78 -7.14 -15.94
CA ALA A 356 -5.87 -6.23 -15.25
C ALA A 356 -4.39 -6.57 -15.50
N LYS A 357 -3.53 -5.55 -15.55
CA LYS A 357 -2.08 -5.71 -15.79
C LYS A 357 -1.33 -5.66 -14.46
N LEU A 358 -1.01 -6.83 -13.92
CA LEU A 358 -0.26 -7.03 -12.67
C LEU A 358 1.25 -7.26 -12.93
N VAL A 359 1.76 -6.80 -14.07
CA VAL A 359 3.17 -6.94 -14.47
C VAL A 359 4.08 -6.32 -13.42
N GLN A 360 5.00 -7.10 -12.83
CA GLN A 360 5.89 -6.65 -11.76
C GLN A 360 5.17 -6.09 -10.50
N ALA A 361 3.85 -6.29 -10.36
CA ALA A 361 3.10 -5.92 -9.16
C ALA A 361 3.52 -6.81 -7.98
N GLN A 362 3.53 -6.26 -6.76
CA GLN A 362 3.88 -7.01 -5.54
C GLN A 362 2.61 -7.27 -4.73
N LEU A 363 2.30 -8.54 -4.43
CA LEU A 363 1.07 -9.00 -3.77
C LEU A 363 1.38 -9.91 -2.56
N TYR A 364 2.47 -9.60 -1.83
CA TYR A 364 2.85 -10.36 -0.63
C TYR A 364 1.81 -10.16 0.48
N GLN A 365 1.35 -11.26 1.09
CA GLN A 365 0.32 -11.23 2.15
C GLN A 365 -1.00 -10.54 1.71
N THR A 366 -1.24 -10.45 0.40
CA THR A 366 -2.47 -9.88 -0.18
C THR A 366 -3.60 -10.90 -0.12
N ILE A 367 -4.80 -10.44 0.25
CA ILE A 367 -5.99 -11.29 0.31
C ILE A 367 -6.74 -11.21 -1.03
N LEU A 368 -6.66 -12.25 -1.86
CA LEU A 368 -7.33 -12.36 -3.16
C LEU A 368 -8.57 -13.27 -3.13
N THR A 369 -9.04 -13.68 -1.94
CA THR A 369 -10.20 -14.58 -1.79
C THR A 369 -11.39 -14.13 -2.65
N ASP A 370 -12.06 -15.04 -3.34
CA ASP A 370 -13.21 -14.77 -4.25
C ASP A 370 -12.90 -13.85 -5.46
N ALA A 371 -11.68 -13.31 -5.63
CA ALA A 371 -11.37 -12.33 -6.66
C ALA A 371 -11.38 -12.93 -8.08
N CYS A 372 -11.78 -12.14 -9.07
CA CYS A 372 -11.75 -12.54 -10.47
C CYS A 372 -10.43 -12.13 -11.14
N LEU A 373 -9.57 -13.09 -11.48
CA LEU A 373 -8.30 -12.89 -12.21
C LEU A 373 -8.38 -13.29 -13.69
N THR A 374 -9.56 -13.65 -14.22
CA THR A 374 -9.72 -14.07 -15.62
C THR A 374 -9.16 -13.05 -16.61
N GLY A 375 -8.18 -13.47 -17.43
CA GLY A 375 -7.51 -12.64 -18.41
C GLY A 375 -6.55 -11.58 -17.86
N ALA A 376 -6.20 -11.62 -16.57
CA ALA A 376 -5.16 -10.75 -16.03
C ALA A 376 -3.75 -11.15 -16.52
N TYR A 377 -2.83 -10.18 -16.55
CA TYR A 377 -1.43 -10.36 -16.94
C TYR A 377 -0.52 -10.38 -15.71
N ILE A 378 0.09 -11.51 -15.41
CA ILE A 378 0.83 -11.75 -14.14
C ILE A 378 2.36 -11.82 -14.32
N GLU A 379 2.87 -11.18 -15.36
CA GLU A 379 4.29 -11.23 -15.74
C GLU A 379 5.19 -10.72 -14.62
N ASN A 380 6.01 -11.61 -14.04
CA ASN A 380 6.92 -11.29 -12.93
C ASN A 380 6.20 -10.68 -11.69
N TRP A 381 4.92 -10.99 -11.45
CA TRP A 381 4.26 -10.57 -10.21
C TRP A 381 4.92 -11.23 -8.98
N GLY A 382 5.00 -10.49 -7.88
CA GLY A 382 5.50 -10.97 -6.59
C GLY A 382 4.35 -11.53 -5.75
N ILE A 383 4.46 -12.78 -5.35
CA ILE A 383 3.52 -13.50 -4.45
C ILE A 383 4.34 -14.40 -3.52
N SER A 384 3.76 -14.78 -2.39
CA SER A 384 4.39 -15.62 -1.36
C SER A 384 3.42 -16.67 -0.83
N THR A 385 3.87 -17.64 -0.01
CA THR A 385 2.98 -18.60 0.69
C THR A 385 1.82 -17.94 1.44
N ASP A 386 2.03 -16.73 1.98
CA ASP A 386 1.02 -15.97 2.72
C ASP A 386 -0.04 -15.28 1.82
N THR A 387 0.11 -15.29 0.49
CA THR A 387 -0.85 -14.67 -0.43
C THR A 387 -2.09 -15.57 -0.54
N GLN A 388 -3.23 -15.13 -0.01
CA GLN A 388 -4.46 -15.93 0.06
C GLN A 388 -5.15 -15.98 -1.32
N LEU A 389 -5.18 -17.17 -1.93
CA LEU A 389 -5.73 -17.43 -3.28
C LEU A 389 -7.00 -18.30 -3.24
N ASP A 390 -7.60 -18.48 -2.07
CA ASP A 390 -8.80 -19.32 -1.87
C ASP A 390 -9.98 -18.84 -2.71
N GLU A 391 -10.66 -19.76 -3.40
CA GLU A 391 -11.85 -19.45 -4.23
C GLU A 391 -11.62 -18.37 -5.31
N VAL A 392 -10.36 -18.14 -5.72
CA VAL A 392 -10.01 -17.24 -6.84
C VAL A 392 -10.64 -17.73 -8.14
N LYS A 393 -11.40 -16.85 -8.78
CA LYS A 393 -12.10 -17.11 -10.05
C LYS A 393 -11.20 -16.72 -11.20
N CYS A 394 -10.67 -17.70 -11.91
CA CYS A 394 -9.81 -17.47 -13.06
C CYS A 394 -10.08 -18.56 -14.09
N GLU A 395 -10.81 -18.25 -15.16
CA GLU A 395 -11.03 -19.19 -16.27
C GLU A 395 -9.76 -19.36 -17.12
N TYR A 396 -8.95 -18.30 -17.21
CA TYR A 396 -7.65 -18.30 -17.87
C TYR A 396 -6.81 -17.11 -17.41
N ILE A 397 -5.49 -17.20 -17.56
CA ILE A 397 -4.52 -16.16 -17.18
C ILE A 397 -3.52 -15.92 -18.32
N TYR A 398 -2.86 -14.76 -18.35
CA TYR A 398 -1.76 -14.46 -19.26
C TYR A 398 -0.44 -14.35 -18.49
N MET A 399 0.56 -15.14 -18.91
CA MET A 399 1.87 -15.17 -18.24
C MET A 399 2.77 -13.99 -18.62
N GLN A 400 2.54 -13.34 -19.77
CA GLN A 400 3.32 -12.18 -20.23
C GLN A 400 2.46 -11.11 -20.89
N LEU A 401 2.87 -9.83 -20.82
CA LEU A 401 2.20 -8.75 -21.53
C LEU A 401 2.64 -8.75 -23.01
N PRO A 402 1.70 -8.78 -23.98
CA PRO A 402 2.07 -8.90 -25.38
C PRO A 402 2.73 -7.62 -25.90
N THR A 403 3.79 -7.79 -26.68
CA THR A 403 4.60 -6.73 -27.29
C THR A 403 4.53 -6.79 -28.81
N LYS A 404 5.25 -5.90 -29.51
CA LYS A 404 5.36 -5.96 -30.98
C LYS A 404 6.28 -7.10 -31.44
N ASP A 405 7.33 -7.37 -30.68
CA ASP A 405 8.36 -8.36 -31.01
C ASP A 405 7.96 -9.76 -30.54
N ASP A 406 7.10 -9.84 -29.53
CA ASP A 406 6.48 -11.07 -29.01
C ASP A 406 4.99 -10.83 -28.69
N PRO A 407 4.07 -11.14 -29.63
CA PRO A 407 2.65 -10.82 -29.49
C PRO A 407 1.83 -11.90 -28.77
N ASP A 408 2.39 -13.08 -28.43
CA ASP A 408 1.64 -14.10 -27.69
C ASP A 408 1.69 -13.82 -26.18
N PRO A 409 0.56 -13.56 -25.50
CA PRO A 409 0.54 -13.30 -24.07
C PRO A 409 0.78 -14.56 -23.20
N CYS A 410 1.08 -15.71 -23.81
CA CYS A 410 1.25 -17.01 -23.14
C CYS A 410 0.04 -17.34 -22.25
N ARG A 411 -1.15 -17.50 -22.85
CA ARG A 411 -2.38 -17.88 -22.13
C ARG A 411 -2.20 -19.25 -21.46
N LYS A 412 -2.67 -19.39 -20.22
CA LYS A 412 -2.91 -20.68 -19.56
C LYS A 412 -4.39 -20.84 -19.21
N PRO A 413 -5.04 -22.01 -19.45
CA PRO A 413 -4.50 -23.18 -20.15
C PRO A 413 -4.07 -22.88 -21.59
N ASP A 414 -3.07 -23.60 -22.10
CA ASP A 414 -2.53 -23.38 -23.46
C ASP A 414 -3.58 -23.67 -24.54
N ASN A 415 -4.39 -24.71 -24.37
CA ASN A 415 -5.55 -24.94 -25.22
C ASN A 415 -6.59 -23.83 -24.99
N ARG A 416 -6.77 -22.96 -26.00
CA ARG A 416 -7.76 -21.87 -25.97
C ARG A 416 -9.22 -22.33 -25.92
N LYS A 417 -9.51 -23.63 -26.11
CA LYS A 417 -10.83 -24.24 -25.90
C LYS A 417 -11.07 -24.64 -24.43
N GLU A 418 -10.03 -24.69 -23.61
CA GLU A 418 -10.09 -25.08 -22.19
C GLU A 418 -10.05 -23.85 -21.28
N ILE A 419 -10.59 -24.02 -20.08
CA ILE A 419 -10.54 -23.11 -18.94
C ILE A 419 -10.03 -23.87 -17.72
N PHE A 420 -9.55 -23.17 -16.71
CA PHE A 420 -9.35 -23.74 -15.38
C PHE A 420 -10.69 -23.98 -14.69
N ASP A 421 -10.84 -25.13 -14.03
CA ASP A 421 -11.96 -25.37 -13.11
C ASP A 421 -11.72 -24.67 -11.75
N GLU A 422 -12.69 -24.74 -10.84
CA GLU A 422 -12.59 -24.15 -9.51
C GLU A 422 -11.38 -24.71 -8.72
N GLY A 423 -10.50 -23.82 -8.25
CA GLY A 423 -9.25 -24.16 -7.56
C GLY A 423 -8.06 -24.49 -8.47
N ASP A 424 -8.25 -24.81 -9.76
CA ASP A 424 -7.15 -25.18 -10.67
C ASP A 424 -6.09 -24.06 -10.83
N PHE A 425 -6.52 -22.80 -10.76
CA PHE A 425 -5.60 -21.66 -10.79
C PHE A 425 -4.69 -21.61 -9.55
N ALA A 426 -5.20 -21.92 -8.37
CA ALA A 426 -4.39 -21.99 -7.16
C ALA A 426 -3.37 -23.15 -7.26
N ASP A 427 -3.81 -24.32 -7.73
CA ASP A 427 -2.92 -25.45 -8.04
C ASP A 427 -1.87 -25.06 -9.11
N PHE A 428 -2.23 -24.26 -10.12
CA PHE A 428 -1.32 -23.75 -11.14
C PHE A 428 -0.21 -22.87 -10.56
N ILE A 429 -0.57 -21.96 -9.66
CA ILE A 429 0.34 -20.97 -9.08
C ILE A 429 1.17 -21.51 -7.90
N ALA A 430 0.69 -22.49 -7.13
CA ALA A 430 1.37 -22.96 -5.92
C ALA A 430 2.85 -23.42 -6.11
N PRO A 431 3.24 -24.15 -7.18
CA PRO A 431 4.64 -24.47 -7.42
C PRO A 431 5.50 -23.24 -7.75
N ILE A 432 4.89 -22.22 -8.37
CA ILE A 432 5.54 -20.94 -8.65
C ILE A 432 5.80 -20.21 -7.32
N ILE A 433 4.80 -20.11 -6.43
CA ILE A 433 4.98 -19.54 -5.07
C ILE A 433 6.15 -20.20 -4.36
N LYS A 434 6.15 -21.53 -4.23
CA LYS A 434 7.22 -22.27 -3.55
C LYS A 434 8.60 -22.03 -4.18
N THR A 435 8.65 -21.88 -5.50
CA THR A 435 9.89 -21.55 -6.23
C THR A 435 10.33 -20.11 -5.94
N LEU A 436 9.39 -19.16 -5.88
CA LEU A 436 9.67 -17.75 -5.59
C LEU A 436 10.11 -17.53 -4.14
N ASP A 437 9.50 -18.21 -3.17
CA ASP A 437 9.90 -18.13 -1.75
C ASP A 437 11.33 -18.65 -1.54
N LEU A 438 11.71 -19.73 -2.23
CA LEU A 438 13.12 -20.18 -2.25
C LEU A 438 14.06 -19.09 -2.81
N TYR A 439 13.62 -18.37 -3.85
CA TYR A 439 14.40 -17.27 -4.44
C TYR A 439 14.32 -15.95 -3.66
N GLN A 440 13.40 -15.70 -2.73
CA GLN A 440 13.45 -14.49 -1.89
C GLN A 440 14.73 -14.41 -1.05
N THR A 441 15.38 -15.55 -0.78
CA THR A 441 16.67 -15.63 -0.08
C THR A 441 17.89 -15.32 -0.97
N GLN A 442 17.72 -15.24 -2.29
CA GLN A 442 18.81 -15.08 -3.26
C GLN A 442 18.46 -13.97 -4.25
N ASN A 443 19.34 -12.98 -4.40
CA ASN A 443 19.07 -11.75 -5.16
C ASN A 443 18.98 -11.99 -6.70
N VAL A 444 17.93 -12.68 -7.15
CA VAL A 444 17.75 -13.25 -8.50
C VAL A 444 16.84 -12.37 -9.36
N ASP A 445 17.23 -12.15 -10.62
CA ASP A 445 16.44 -11.39 -11.59
C ASP A 445 15.23 -12.20 -12.08
N MET A 446 14.06 -11.85 -11.55
CA MET A 446 12.75 -12.40 -11.92
C MET A 446 12.50 -12.39 -13.44
N ARG A 447 13.05 -11.41 -14.18
CA ARG A 447 12.86 -11.31 -15.64
C ARG A 447 13.52 -12.48 -16.39
N GLN A 448 14.57 -13.08 -15.84
CA GLN A 448 15.17 -14.30 -16.40
C GLN A 448 14.34 -15.55 -16.08
N LEU A 449 13.58 -15.55 -14.98
CA LEU A 449 12.61 -16.61 -14.67
C LEU A 449 11.41 -16.52 -15.63
N GLY A 450 10.98 -15.31 -15.98
CA GLY A 450 9.91 -15.03 -16.94
C GLY A 450 10.03 -15.80 -18.27
N SER A 451 11.24 -15.89 -18.82
CA SER A 451 11.49 -16.61 -20.08
C SER A 451 11.27 -18.13 -19.99
N LYS A 452 11.28 -18.72 -18.78
CA LYS A 452 10.99 -20.14 -18.54
C LYS A 452 9.48 -20.45 -18.58
N PHE A 453 8.58 -19.47 -18.48
CA PHE A 453 7.13 -19.71 -18.58
C PHE A 453 6.64 -19.95 -20.02
N LYS A 454 7.55 -19.96 -21.01
CA LYS A 454 7.25 -20.31 -22.40
C LYS A 454 7.09 -21.82 -22.66
N THR A 455 6.89 -22.61 -21.61
CA THR A 455 6.53 -24.03 -21.69
C THR A 455 5.17 -24.23 -22.36
N LEU A 456 5.00 -25.40 -22.97
CA LEU A 456 3.72 -26.04 -23.21
C LEU A 456 3.32 -26.78 -21.92
N ASP A 457 2.18 -26.43 -21.33
CA ASP A 457 1.64 -27.07 -20.13
C ASP A 457 0.41 -27.90 -20.50
N LEU A 458 0.51 -29.21 -20.29
CA LEU A 458 -0.55 -30.18 -20.57
C LEU A 458 -1.17 -30.62 -19.23
N PHE A 459 -2.40 -30.19 -18.98
CA PHE A 459 -3.13 -30.44 -17.74
C PHE A 459 -4.08 -31.63 -17.87
N HIS A 460 -4.09 -32.48 -16.85
CA HIS A 460 -5.08 -33.56 -16.68
C HIS A 460 -5.77 -33.38 -15.34
N HIS A 461 -7.08 -33.08 -15.38
CA HIS A 461 -7.90 -32.76 -14.20
C HIS A 461 -8.67 -33.96 -13.63
N GLN A 462 -8.81 -35.08 -14.39
CA GLN A 462 -9.58 -36.29 -14.05
C GLN A 462 -8.72 -37.57 -14.15
N GLY A 463 -7.50 -37.53 -13.60
CA GLY A 463 -6.52 -38.61 -13.74
C GLY A 463 -5.87 -38.65 -15.13
N ILE A 464 -4.63 -39.13 -15.16
CA ILE A 464 -3.92 -39.42 -16.40
C ILE A 464 -3.89 -40.93 -16.65
N ASP A 465 -4.05 -41.36 -17.90
CA ASP A 465 -3.60 -42.68 -18.34
C ASP A 465 -2.13 -42.56 -18.77
N PRO A 466 -1.16 -43.12 -18.01
CA PRO A 466 0.27 -42.95 -18.32
C PRO A 466 0.68 -43.51 -19.68
N THR A 467 -0.05 -44.52 -20.17
CA THR A 467 0.22 -45.15 -21.47
C THR A 467 -0.27 -44.25 -22.59
N ALA A 468 -1.52 -43.79 -22.52
CA ALA A 468 -2.08 -42.91 -23.53
C ALA A 468 -1.36 -41.55 -23.59
N ALA A 469 -1.00 -40.99 -22.42
CA ALA A 469 -0.27 -39.73 -22.34
C ALA A 469 1.15 -39.82 -22.93
N ALA A 470 1.90 -40.88 -22.60
CA ALA A 470 3.26 -41.05 -23.13
C ALA A 470 3.26 -41.27 -24.66
N ILE A 471 2.31 -42.03 -25.20
CA ILE A 471 2.15 -42.19 -26.66
C ILE A 471 1.76 -40.86 -27.31
N ALA A 472 0.82 -40.11 -26.72
CA ALA A 472 0.38 -38.83 -27.27
C ALA A 472 1.50 -37.78 -27.31
N VAL A 473 2.36 -37.71 -26.29
CA VAL A 473 3.56 -36.83 -26.31
C VAL A 473 4.52 -37.24 -27.42
N ILE A 474 4.86 -38.53 -27.54
CA ILE A 474 5.82 -39.02 -28.53
C ILE A 474 5.32 -38.73 -29.96
N GLN A 475 4.05 -39.02 -30.25
CA GLN A 475 3.45 -38.68 -31.54
C GLN A 475 3.38 -37.17 -31.81
N LEU A 476 3.32 -36.33 -30.77
CA LEU A 476 3.33 -34.88 -30.92
C LEU A 476 4.74 -34.38 -31.28
N THR A 477 5.78 -34.91 -30.63
CA THR A 477 7.18 -34.64 -30.98
C THR A 477 7.52 -35.09 -32.41
N GLU A 478 6.94 -36.20 -32.87
CA GLU A 478 7.08 -36.68 -34.26
C GLU A 478 6.35 -35.80 -35.29
N ASN A 479 5.13 -35.34 -34.94
CA ASN A 479 4.31 -34.52 -35.84
C ASN A 479 4.82 -33.07 -35.96
N TYR A 480 5.59 -32.59 -34.98
CA TYR A 480 6.11 -31.22 -34.89
C TYR A 480 7.59 -31.19 -34.48
N PRO A 481 8.53 -31.73 -35.29
CA PRO A 481 9.95 -31.71 -34.97
C PRO A 481 10.51 -30.28 -34.83
N GLU A 482 9.93 -29.31 -35.55
CA GLU A 482 10.26 -27.88 -35.46
C GLU A 482 9.86 -27.23 -34.14
N ALA A 483 8.97 -27.86 -33.36
CA ALA A 483 8.58 -27.35 -32.04
C ALA A 483 9.60 -27.69 -30.93
N GLU A 484 10.64 -28.48 -31.23
CA GLU A 484 11.72 -28.86 -30.29
C GLU A 484 11.21 -29.33 -28.91
N LEU A 485 10.16 -30.18 -28.91
CA LEU A 485 9.44 -30.54 -27.69
C LEU A 485 10.27 -31.43 -26.76
N GLU A 486 10.64 -30.89 -25.59
CA GLU A 486 11.41 -31.57 -24.54
C GLU A 486 10.64 -31.52 -23.20
N VAL A 487 10.28 -32.68 -22.63
CA VAL A 487 9.60 -32.73 -21.32
C VAL A 487 10.56 -32.27 -20.22
N MET A 488 10.21 -31.17 -19.55
CA MET A 488 11.03 -30.55 -18.49
C MET A 488 10.59 -30.96 -17.09
N ALA A 489 9.29 -31.07 -16.86
CA ALA A 489 8.76 -31.35 -15.54
C ALA A 489 7.45 -32.15 -15.57
N LEU A 490 7.27 -32.97 -14.54
CA LEU A 490 6.07 -33.74 -14.28
C LEU A 490 5.68 -33.53 -12.81
N GLU A 491 4.46 -33.01 -12.62
CA GLU A 491 3.95 -32.61 -11.30
C GLU A 491 2.63 -33.31 -10.97
N GLY A 492 2.61 -34.00 -9.83
CA GLY A 492 1.38 -34.46 -9.19
C GLY A 492 0.77 -33.34 -8.34
N ARG A 493 -0.52 -33.07 -8.55
CA ARG A 493 -1.27 -31.93 -7.97
C ARG A 493 -2.42 -32.46 -7.11
N GLY A 494 -2.07 -33.33 -6.16
CA GLY A 494 -3.02 -34.20 -5.46
C GLY A 494 -3.21 -35.54 -6.18
N LYS A 495 -4.17 -36.36 -5.71
CA LYS A 495 -4.30 -37.78 -6.10
C LYS A 495 -4.62 -38.03 -7.58
N GLU A 496 -5.21 -37.05 -8.28
CA GLU A 496 -5.75 -37.25 -9.64
C GLU A 496 -5.35 -36.15 -10.65
N LYS A 497 -4.84 -35.00 -10.21
CA LYS A 497 -4.44 -33.92 -11.13
C LYS A 497 -2.96 -34.03 -11.49
N ILE A 498 -2.62 -33.93 -12.78
CA ILE A 498 -1.22 -33.93 -13.25
C ILE A 498 -0.97 -32.80 -14.25
N ARG A 499 0.19 -32.14 -14.11
CA ARG A 499 0.75 -31.21 -15.10
C ARG A 499 2.00 -31.81 -15.72
N LEU A 500 2.03 -31.89 -17.05
CA LEU A 500 3.23 -32.17 -17.82
C LEU A 500 3.70 -30.86 -18.47
N GLN A 501 4.89 -30.41 -18.10
CA GLN A 501 5.54 -29.24 -18.70
C GLN A 501 6.55 -29.68 -19.74
N ALA A 502 6.45 -29.16 -20.96
CA ALA A 502 7.45 -29.32 -22.00
C ALA A 502 8.00 -27.97 -22.45
N LYS A 503 9.31 -27.89 -22.65
CA LYS A 503 9.95 -26.83 -23.44
C LYS A 503 9.49 -26.97 -24.88
N VAL A 504 9.28 -25.83 -25.55
CA VAL A 504 9.02 -25.75 -26.99
C VAL A 504 9.79 -24.57 -27.60
N ALA A 505 9.98 -24.58 -28.91
CA ALA A 505 10.52 -23.46 -29.67
C ALA A 505 9.69 -22.18 -29.45
N GLY A 506 10.35 -21.01 -29.49
CA GLY A 506 9.75 -19.74 -29.04
C GLY A 506 8.57 -19.24 -29.89
N ASP A 507 8.51 -19.66 -31.15
CA ASP A 507 7.48 -19.37 -32.16
C ASP A 507 6.44 -20.51 -32.32
N ALA A 508 6.61 -21.62 -31.58
CA ALA A 508 5.70 -22.75 -31.66
C ALA A 508 4.29 -22.41 -31.14
N ASN A 509 3.26 -22.81 -31.90
CA ASN A 509 1.87 -22.56 -31.51
C ASN A 509 1.42 -23.54 -30.41
N ARG A 510 1.68 -23.17 -29.14
CA ARG A 510 1.30 -23.93 -27.94
C ARG A 510 -0.17 -24.36 -27.92
N SER A 511 -1.10 -23.50 -28.33
CA SER A 511 -2.53 -23.84 -28.36
C SER A 511 -2.85 -24.94 -29.39
N ARG A 512 -2.17 -24.97 -30.54
CA ARG A 512 -2.30 -26.04 -31.53
C ARG A 512 -1.72 -27.35 -31.00
N LEU A 513 -0.51 -27.30 -30.43
CA LEU A 513 0.16 -28.47 -29.83
C LEU A 513 -0.67 -29.08 -28.70
N SER A 514 -1.19 -28.25 -27.80
CA SER A 514 -2.07 -28.66 -26.70
C SER A 514 -3.40 -29.25 -27.20
N THR A 515 -4.01 -28.66 -28.24
CA THR A 515 -5.24 -29.21 -28.85
C THR A 515 -4.99 -30.60 -29.45
N GLU A 516 -3.95 -30.76 -30.27
CA GLU A 516 -3.66 -32.04 -30.93
C GLU A 516 -3.22 -33.11 -29.92
N TYR A 517 -2.48 -32.72 -28.87
CA TYR A 517 -2.21 -33.60 -27.74
C TYR A 517 -3.49 -34.14 -27.12
N SER A 518 -4.44 -33.26 -26.78
CA SER A 518 -5.70 -33.66 -26.14
C SER A 518 -6.56 -34.53 -27.06
N GLU A 519 -6.59 -34.26 -28.36
CA GLU A 519 -7.28 -35.08 -29.36
C GLU A 519 -6.64 -36.48 -29.48
N LYS A 520 -5.31 -36.57 -29.59
CA LYS A 520 -4.55 -37.84 -29.59
C LYS A 520 -4.74 -38.62 -28.30
N TYR A 521 -4.55 -37.98 -27.15
CA TYR A 521 -4.68 -38.60 -25.83
C TYR A 521 -6.06 -39.22 -25.63
N ASN A 522 -7.13 -38.47 -25.93
CA ASN A 522 -8.49 -38.97 -25.80
C ASN A 522 -8.79 -40.12 -26.77
N ALA A 523 -8.28 -40.07 -28.01
CA ALA A 523 -8.38 -41.19 -28.94
C ALA A 523 -7.66 -42.45 -28.42
N ILE A 524 -6.41 -42.32 -27.95
CA ILE A 524 -5.61 -43.45 -27.45
C ILE A 524 -6.16 -44.01 -26.14
N LYS A 525 -6.70 -43.16 -25.26
CA LYS A 525 -7.33 -43.55 -23.98
C LYS A 525 -8.49 -44.52 -24.19
N LEU A 526 -9.22 -44.42 -25.32
CA LEU A 526 -10.33 -45.32 -25.68
C LEU A 526 -9.90 -46.65 -26.35
N LEU A 527 -8.63 -46.80 -26.73
CA LEU A 527 -8.12 -48.02 -27.37
C LEU A 527 -7.78 -49.13 -26.37
N HIS A 528 -7.83 -50.39 -26.82
CA HIS A 528 -7.33 -51.55 -26.05
C HIS A 528 -5.79 -51.60 -26.09
N ASP A 529 -5.15 -52.22 -25.09
CA ASP A 529 -3.69 -52.24 -24.94
C ASP A 529 -2.90 -52.81 -26.15
N ARG A 530 -3.50 -53.73 -26.92
CA ARG A 530 -2.89 -54.23 -28.17
C ARG A 530 -2.78 -53.12 -29.22
N ASP A 531 -3.83 -52.34 -29.39
CA ASP A 531 -3.93 -51.28 -30.40
C ASP A 531 -3.15 -50.02 -29.95
N ARG A 532 -3.10 -49.75 -28.64
CA ARG A 532 -2.19 -48.76 -28.05
C ARG A 532 -0.73 -49.08 -28.38
N LYS A 533 -0.33 -50.35 -28.32
CA LYS A 533 1.06 -50.75 -28.62
C LYS A 533 1.43 -50.60 -30.11
N THR A 534 0.46 -50.69 -31.03
CA THR A 534 0.70 -50.41 -32.47
C THR A 534 0.73 -48.92 -32.82
N MET A 535 0.20 -48.06 -31.96
CA MET A 535 0.28 -46.59 -32.10
C MET A 535 1.66 -46.02 -31.70
N LEU A 536 2.53 -46.85 -31.12
CA LEU A 536 3.92 -46.55 -30.82
C LEU A 536 4.76 -46.81 -32.08
N GLY A 537 5.42 -45.77 -32.59
CA GLY A 537 6.35 -45.89 -33.72
C GLY A 537 7.40 -46.97 -33.45
N GLY A 538 7.65 -47.83 -34.44
CA GLY A 538 8.43 -49.06 -34.29
C GLY A 538 9.95 -48.88 -34.12
N THR A 539 10.44 -47.71 -33.70
CA THR A 539 11.88 -47.50 -33.46
C THR A 539 12.27 -47.79 -32.00
N ALA A 540 13.51 -48.26 -31.82
CA ALA A 540 14.04 -48.58 -30.50
C ALA A 540 14.14 -47.35 -29.56
N GLU A 541 14.36 -46.15 -30.12
CA GLU A 541 14.45 -44.92 -29.31
C GLU A 541 13.06 -44.43 -28.86
N GLN A 542 12.03 -44.51 -29.71
CA GLN A 542 10.64 -44.23 -29.31
C GLN A 542 10.18 -45.16 -28.18
N GLU A 543 10.43 -46.48 -28.30
CA GLU A 543 10.04 -47.42 -27.24
C GLU A 543 10.86 -47.21 -25.93
N LYS A 544 12.10 -46.73 -26.03
CA LYS A 544 12.91 -46.31 -24.87
C LYS A 544 12.35 -45.05 -24.21
N GLN A 545 12.07 -43.99 -24.97
CA GLN A 545 11.47 -42.76 -24.44
C GLN A 545 10.10 -43.01 -23.82
N PHE A 546 9.27 -43.85 -24.45
CA PHE A 546 7.98 -44.28 -23.90
C PHE A 546 8.13 -44.97 -22.54
N LYS A 547 9.07 -45.91 -22.41
CA LYS A 547 9.32 -46.61 -21.13
C LYS A 547 9.79 -45.65 -20.03
N ILE A 548 10.57 -44.63 -20.38
CA ILE A 548 11.01 -43.59 -19.44
C ILE A 548 9.82 -42.72 -19.02
N LEU A 549 9.13 -42.09 -19.98
CA LEU A 549 8.04 -41.15 -19.72
C LEU A 549 6.85 -41.80 -19.01
N LYS A 550 6.46 -43.01 -19.43
CA LYS A 550 5.41 -43.79 -18.76
C LYS A 550 5.77 -44.06 -17.30
N LYS A 551 7.02 -44.49 -17.03
CA LYS A 551 7.47 -44.78 -15.66
C LYS A 551 7.52 -43.52 -14.79
N GLN A 552 7.92 -42.37 -15.34
CA GLN A 552 7.86 -41.10 -14.62
C GLN A 552 6.42 -40.72 -14.25
N LEU A 553 5.47 -40.85 -15.20
CA LEU A 553 4.05 -40.62 -14.95
C LEU A 553 3.46 -41.57 -13.90
N GLU A 554 3.82 -42.85 -13.94
CA GLU A 554 3.43 -43.84 -12.92
C GLU A 554 3.98 -43.50 -11.53
N ASN A 555 5.23 -43.00 -11.44
CA ASN A 555 5.82 -42.56 -10.18
C ASN A 555 5.11 -41.33 -9.58
N VAL A 556 4.75 -40.36 -10.44
CA VAL A 556 4.01 -39.14 -10.04
C VAL A 556 2.61 -39.47 -9.50
N LEU A 557 1.95 -40.48 -10.05
CA LEU A 557 0.66 -40.98 -9.54
C LEU A 557 0.80 -41.70 -8.19
N GLN A 558 1.91 -42.38 -7.95
CA GLN A 558 2.13 -43.17 -6.73
C GLN A 558 2.68 -42.36 -5.55
N SER A 559 3.37 -41.25 -5.84
CA SER A 559 3.94 -40.35 -4.83
C SER A 559 3.74 -38.92 -5.26
N ASN A 560 3.16 -38.07 -4.41
CA ASN A 560 3.01 -36.62 -4.61
C ASN A 560 4.41 -35.97 -4.76
N THR A 561 5.01 -36.09 -5.95
CA THR A 561 6.40 -35.77 -6.23
C THR A 561 6.49 -34.91 -7.46
N CYS A 562 7.48 -34.02 -7.44
CA CYS A 562 7.82 -33.16 -8.56
C CYS A 562 9.13 -33.66 -9.14
N PHE A 563 9.12 -33.99 -10.43
CA PHE A 563 10.32 -34.28 -11.20
C PHE A 563 10.68 -33.04 -12.01
N ILE A 564 11.89 -32.52 -11.83
CA ILE A 564 12.42 -31.39 -12.59
C ILE A 564 13.71 -31.85 -13.28
N GLN A 565 13.77 -31.69 -14.60
CA GLN A 565 14.96 -31.96 -15.40
C GLN A 565 15.81 -30.68 -15.48
N ILE A 566 17.03 -30.71 -14.92
CA ILE A 566 17.96 -29.57 -14.93
C ILE A 566 19.28 -30.01 -15.56
N GLN A 567 19.60 -29.46 -16.73
CA GLN A 567 20.89 -29.66 -17.43
C GLN A 567 21.31 -31.14 -17.60
N GLY A 568 20.34 -32.02 -17.88
CA GLY A 568 20.58 -33.43 -18.19
C GLY A 568 20.54 -34.38 -16.98
N ASP A 569 20.59 -33.86 -15.75
CA ASP A 569 20.31 -34.63 -14.54
C ASP A 569 18.89 -34.36 -14.03
N MET A 570 18.26 -35.42 -13.53
CA MET A 570 16.86 -35.41 -13.09
C MET A 570 16.81 -35.35 -11.56
N ILE A 571 16.42 -34.22 -11.00
CA ILE A 571 16.35 -34.04 -9.54
C ILE A 571 14.94 -34.43 -9.07
N MET A 572 14.86 -35.45 -8.22
CA MET A 572 13.64 -35.76 -7.47
C MET A 572 13.49 -34.74 -6.34
N SER A 573 12.39 -33.98 -6.35
CA SER A 573 11.98 -33.14 -5.23
C SER A 573 10.72 -33.71 -4.58
N GLN A 574 10.83 -34.09 -3.30
CA GLN A 574 9.66 -34.53 -2.54
C GLN A 574 8.75 -33.34 -2.24
N SER A 575 7.52 -33.37 -2.73
CA SER A 575 6.50 -32.42 -2.27
C SER A 575 5.98 -32.86 -0.90
N LYS A 576 6.74 -32.58 0.15
CA LYS A 576 6.15 -32.43 1.49
C LYS A 576 5.28 -31.17 1.44
N GLY A 577 3.98 -31.39 1.61
CA GLY A 577 2.95 -30.36 1.54
C GLY A 577 1.69 -30.85 0.83
N ASN A 578 0.81 -31.51 1.57
CA ASN A 578 -0.62 -31.33 1.28
C ASN A 578 -0.90 -29.85 1.58
N ILE A 579 -1.34 -29.08 0.59
CA ILE A 579 -1.92 -27.77 0.86
C ILE A 579 -3.30 -28.05 1.46
N ASN A 580 -3.46 -27.85 2.77
CA ASN A 580 -4.78 -27.83 3.39
C ASN A 580 -5.47 -26.53 2.96
N LEU A 581 -6.14 -26.55 1.80
CA LEU A 581 -7.08 -25.51 1.34
C LEU A 581 -8.40 -25.54 2.13
N SER A 582 -8.34 -25.85 3.44
CA SER A 582 -9.46 -25.91 4.36
C SER A 582 -9.03 -25.39 5.74
N GLY A 583 -8.71 -24.09 5.78
CA GLY A 583 -8.25 -23.37 6.96
C GLY A 583 -9.17 -22.22 7.35
N ALA A 584 -10.41 -22.53 7.74
CA ALA A 584 -11.33 -21.52 8.30
C ALA A 584 -10.92 -21.12 9.73
N GLN A 585 -9.80 -20.41 9.87
CA GLN A 585 -9.39 -19.71 11.08
C GLN A 585 -8.55 -18.49 10.69
N GLY A 586 -9.17 -17.31 10.74
CA GLY A 586 -8.46 -16.06 10.52
C GLY A 586 -7.61 -15.71 11.75
N ASN A 587 -6.29 -15.72 11.60
CA ASN A 587 -5.38 -15.06 12.53
C ASN A 587 -4.77 -13.82 11.86
N ILE A 588 -5.44 -12.69 12.06
CA ILE A 588 -4.76 -11.40 12.07
C ILE A 588 -4.03 -11.30 13.41
N SER A 589 -2.70 -11.18 13.42
CA SER A 589 -2.01 -10.21 14.29
C SER A 589 -0.49 -10.20 14.08
N GLY A 590 0.01 -9.09 13.55
CA GLY A 590 1.28 -8.55 14.02
C GLY A 590 1.03 -7.64 15.22
N VAL A 591 1.60 -7.99 16.38
CA VAL A 591 1.85 -7.10 17.54
C VAL A 591 0.64 -6.45 18.25
N ALA A 592 0.21 -7.05 19.36
CA ALA A 592 0.05 -6.34 20.65
C ALA A 592 -0.19 -7.33 21.82
N ALA A 593 0.52 -7.13 22.94
CA ALA A 593 0.44 -8.00 24.11
C ALA A 593 -0.75 -7.68 25.05
N ALA A 594 -1.19 -8.73 25.77
CA ALA A 594 -1.88 -8.76 27.06
C ALA A 594 -3.34 -8.24 27.19
N GLY A 595 -4.21 -9.05 27.83
CA GLY A 595 -5.33 -8.53 28.62
C GLY A 595 -6.70 -9.24 28.60
N GLU A 596 -6.74 -10.55 28.88
CA GLU A 596 -7.83 -11.34 29.51
C GLU A 596 -9.36 -11.01 29.36
N SER A 597 -10.12 -12.11 29.16
CA SER A 597 -11.51 -12.38 29.61
C SER A 597 -12.71 -11.70 28.90
N GLY A 598 -13.85 -12.37 28.68
CA GLY A 598 -14.16 -13.80 28.86
C GLY A 598 -15.67 -14.13 28.73
N GLY A 599 -15.99 -15.30 28.15
CA GLY A 599 -17.33 -15.94 28.10
C GLY A 599 -18.33 -15.38 27.07
N ALA A 600 -19.19 -16.15 26.41
CA ALA A 600 -19.41 -17.61 26.26
C ALA A 600 -20.38 -17.81 25.05
N ALA A 601 -20.78 -18.96 24.51
CA ALA A 601 -20.61 -20.41 24.76
C ALA A 601 -21.13 -21.16 23.48
N ALA A 602 -20.98 -22.48 23.21
CA ALA A 602 -20.23 -23.60 23.80
C ALA A 602 -20.23 -24.80 22.81
N GLY A 603 -19.29 -25.74 22.93
CA GLY A 603 -19.19 -26.99 22.14
C GLY A 603 -18.25 -26.86 20.93
N GLU A 604 -17.24 -27.71 20.73
CA GLU A 604 -16.81 -28.94 21.44
C GLU A 604 -15.27 -28.96 21.62
N THR A 605 -14.78 -29.78 22.55
CA THR A 605 -13.36 -29.83 22.97
C THR A 605 -12.45 -30.59 21.99
N LEU A 606 -11.37 -29.94 21.54
CA LEU A 606 -10.17 -30.57 20.96
C LEU A 606 -8.93 -30.15 21.77
N SER A 607 -7.98 -31.08 21.94
CA SER A 607 -6.86 -30.94 22.89
C SER A 607 -5.69 -30.12 22.32
N MET A 608 -5.25 -29.10 23.06
CA MET A 608 -4.08 -28.26 22.71
C MET A 608 -2.72 -28.97 22.83
N THR A 609 -2.68 -30.18 23.41
CA THR A 609 -1.45 -30.96 23.63
C THR A 609 -0.72 -31.40 22.35
N GLY A 610 -1.28 -31.18 21.16
CA GLY A 610 -0.64 -31.51 19.89
C GLY A 610 0.42 -30.49 19.44
N ALA A 611 0.20 -29.20 19.66
CA ALA A 611 0.99 -28.13 19.04
C ALA A 611 2.45 -28.10 19.55
N ILE A 612 2.65 -28.16 20.87
CA ILE A 612 4.01 -28.20 21.45
C ILE A 612 4.77 -29.46 21.03
N GLY A 613 4.09 -30.60 20.91
CA GLY A 613 4.73 -31.85 20.45
C GLY A 613 5.27 -31.76 19.02
N GLU A 614 4.56 -31.05 18.14
CA GLU A 614 4.99 -30.81 16.75
C GLU A 614 6.16 -29.81 16.68
N VAL A 615 6.08 -28.69 17.43
CA VAL A 615 7.16 -27.69 17.50
C VAL A 615 8.42 -28.27 18.16
N SER A 616 8.30 -28.93 19.30
CA SER A 616 9.38 -29.68 19.98
C SER A 616 10.03 -30.72 19.04
N GLY A 617 9.23 -31.47 18.29
CA GLY A 617 9.72 -32.41 17.28
C GLY A 617 10.55 -31.73 16.19
N ASN A 618 10.12 -30.57 15.70
CA ASN A 618 10.85 -29.79 14.71
C ASN A 618 12.15 -29.18 15.29
N VAL A 619 12.12 -28.64 16.51
CA VAL A 619 13.31 -28.15 17.23
C VAL A 619 14.34 -29.27 17.37
N THR A 620 13.91 -30.44 17.84
CA THR A 620 14.75 -31.64 18.02
C THR A 620 15.41 -32.05 16.70
N ASN A 621 14.63 -32.07 15.60
CA ASN A 621 15.14 -32.39 14.26
C ASN A 621 16.22 -31.38 13.80
N THR A 622 16.01 -30.08 14.04
CA THR A 622 16.97 -29.04 13.64
C THR A 622 18.24 -29.06 14.50
N ILE A 623 18.12 -29.28 15.82
CA ILE A 623 19.27 -29.48 16.72
C ILE A 623 20.07 -30.74 16.31
N SER A 624 19.40 -31.82 15.88
CA SER A 624 20.09 -33.05 15.47
C SER A 624 21.03 -32.87 14.26
N GLN A 625 20.80 -31.84 13.43
CA GLN A 625 21.61 -31.48 12.26
C GLN A 625 22.87 -30.67 12.60
N LEU A 626 23.02 -30.22 13.86
CA LEU A 626 24.22 -29.53 14.31
C LEU A 626 25.41 -30.50 14.44
N PRO A 627 26.65 -30.02 14.20
CA PRO A 627 27.85 -30.80 14.46
C PRO A 627 28.00 -31.10 15.95
N ASP A 628 28.53 -32.27 16.27
CA ASP A 628 28.87 -32.67 17.64
C ASP A 628 30.06 -31.83 18.18
N ALA A 629 30.21 -31.77 19.50
CA ALA A 629 31.22 -30.95 20.16
C ALA A 629 32.67 -31.23 19.66
N PRO A 630 33.47 -30.19 19.35
CA PRO A 630 34.84 -30.36 18.82
C PRO A 630 35.87 -30.78 19.89
N GLU A 631 35.55 -30.65 21.17
CA GLU A 631 36.38 -31.11 22.29
C GLU A 631 35.50 -31.92 23.27
N PRO A 632 35.94 -33.10 23.75
CA PRO A 632 35.11 -33.95 24.61
C PRO A 632 34.84 -33.37 26.01
N ASP A 633 35.63 -32.38 26.44
CA ASP A 633 35.54 -31.76 27.77
C ASP A 633 34.73 -30.44 27.77
N LYS A 634 34.12 -30.04 26.65
CA LYS A 634 33.29 -28.83 26.53
C LYS A 634 31.97 -29.13 25.78
N PRO A 635 30.81 -28.67 26.27
CA PRO A 635 29.55 -28.83 25.55
C PRO A 635 29.56 -28.01 24.26
N GLY A 636 29.15 -28.61 23.14
CA GLY A 636 28.96 -27.94 21.87
C GLY A 636 27.59 -27.26 21.80
N ILE A 637 27.36 -26.52 20.71
CA ILE A 637 26.08 -25.80 20.50
C ILE A 637 24.87 -26.74 20.50
N LYS A 638 25.07 -27.98 20.04
CA LYS A 638 24.05 -29.05 20.01
C LYS A 638 23.61 -29.45 21.41
N GLU A 639 24.57 -29.71 22.31
CA GLU A 639 24.31 -30.09 23.70
C GLU A 639 23.66 -28.92 24.46
N LEU A 640 24.18 -27.69 24.29
CA LEU A 640 23.64 -26.49 24.92
C LEU A 640 22.19 -26.19 24.51
N LEU A 641 21.84 -26.36 23.24
CA LEU A 641 20.47 -26.16 22.76
C LEU A 641 19.53 -27.30 23.16
N THR A 642 20.04 -28.54 23.26
CA THR A 642 19.27 -29.67 23.81
C THR A 642 18.92 -29.45 25.29
N GLU A 643 19.87 -28.95 26.09
CA GLU A 643 19.63 -28.60 27.50
C GLU A 643 18.63 -27.45 27.63
N LEU A 644 18.74 -26.42 26.78
CA LEU A 644 17.81 -25.29 26.74
C LEU A 644 16.39 -25.72 26.36
N GLN A 645 16.25 -26.57 25.34
CA GLN A 645 14.96 -27.15 24.92
C GLN A 645 14.29 -27.90 26.08
N ALA A 646 15.02 -28.84 26.70
CA ALA A 646 14.50 -29.64 27.81
C ALA A 646 14.11 -28.77 29.02
N ALA A 647 14.85 -27.70 29.30
CA ALA A 647 14.51 -26.76 30.37
C ALA A 647 13.23 -25.96 30.09
N ILE A 648 12.97 -25.58 28.83
CA ILE A 648 11.74 -24.86 28.43
C ILE A 648 10.52 -25.80 28.50
N GLU A 649 10.65 -27.03 28.00
CA GLU A 649 9.57 -28.03 28.01
C GLU A 649 9.17 -28.43 29.44
N ALA A 650 10.16 -28.58 30.32
CA ALA A 650 9.96 -29.01 31.71
C ALA A 650 9.51 -27.89 32.66
N ASP A 651 9.58 -26.61 32.28
CA ASP A 651 9.24 -25.52 33.19
C ASP A 651 7.70 -25.40 33.40
N PRO A 652 7.19 -25.46 34.65
CA PRO A 652 5.77 -25.37 34.93
C PRO A 652 5.24 -23.93 35.05
N ASN A 653 6.11 -22.92 34.97
CA ASN A 653 5.79 -21.50 35.14
C ASN A 653 5.63 -20.77 33.80
N LEU A 654 6.18 -21.30 32.70
CA LEU A 654 5.85 -20.85 31.36
C LEU A 654 4.45 -21.32 30.96
N SER A 655 3.68 -20.46 30.29
CA SER A 655 2.45 -20.90 29.62
C SER A 655 2.80 -21.76 28.40
N GLU A 656 1.83 -22.56 27.92
CA GLU A 656 2.02 -23.40 26.73
C GLU A 656 2.25 -22.55 25.45
N GLU A 657 1.76 -21.31 25.43
CA GLU A 657 2.04 -20.30 24.38
C GLU A 657 3.50 -19.81 24.50
N ASP A 658 3.94 -19.39 25.70
CA ASP A 658 5.34 -18.96 25.93
C ASP A 658 6.36 -20.08 25.65
N LYS A 659 6.01 -21.35 25.93
CA LYS A 659 6.84 -22.51 25.58
C LYS A 659 6.97 -22.67 24.08
N THR A 660 5.87 -22.51 23.34
CA THR A 660 5.88 -22.59 21.87
C THR A 660 6.78 -21.50 21.29
N ASP A 661 6.57 -20.25 21.68
CA ASP A 661 7.37 -19.10 21.24
C ASP A 661 8.86 -19.27 21.61
N ALA A 662 9.16 -19.74 22.83
CA ALA A 662 10.52 -20.01 23.28
C ALA A 662 11.19 -21.14 22.49
N LEU A 663 10.46 -22.24 22.20
CA LEU A 663 10.95 -23.34 21.36
C LEU A 663 11.25 -22.87 19.94
N GLU A 664 10.41 -22.03 19.33
CA GLU A 664 10.72 -21.42 18.02
C GLU A 664 12.03 -20.62 18.05
N GLN A 665 12.33 -19.92 19.15
CA GLN A 665 13.63 -19.24 19.29
C GLN A 665 14.80 -20.21 19.47
N VAL A 666 14.60 -21.38 20.11
CA VAL A 666 15.61 -22.44 20.15
C VAL A 666 15.85 -23.01 18.75
N GLN A 667 14.80 -23.17 17.93
CA GLN A 667 14.96 -23.55 16.53
C GLN A 667 15.77 -22.51 15.75
N ALA A 668 15.47 -21.22 15.90
CA ALA A 668 16.21 -20.14 15.25
C ALA A 668 17.70 -20.09 15.68
N LEU A 669 18.02 -20.49 16.92
CA LEU A 669 19.40 -20.66 17.38
C LEU A 669 20.07 -21.89 16.75
N ALA A 670 19.35 -22.99 16.59
CA ALA A 670 19.86 -24.19 15.92
C ALA A 670 20.11 -23.93 14.42
N GLU A 671 19.22 -23.21 13.73
CA GLU A 671 19.40 -22.78 12.33
C GLU A 671 20.63 -21.88 12.18
N ALA A 672 20.78 -20.87 13.05
CA ALA A 672 21.97 -20.04 13.07
C ALA A 672 23.26 -20.83 13.36
N GLY A 673 23.17 -21.84 14.24
CA GLY A 673 24.27 -22.72 14.61
C GLY A 673 24.83 -23.58 13.46
N GLN A 674 24.09 -23.74 12.36
CA GLN A 674 24.60 -24.41 11.15
C GLN A 674 25.63 -23.56 10.39
N LYS A 675 25.64 -22.23 10.56
CA LYS A 675 26.58 -21.29 9.91
C LYS A 675 26.93 -20.12 10.85
N PRO A 676 27.68 -20.36 11.95
CA PRO A 676 27.91 -19.36 12.99
C PRO A 676 28.77 -18.15 12.55
N GLU A 677 29.54 -18.27 11.47
CA GLU A 677 30.32 -17.17 10.89
C GLU A 677 29.49 -16.25 9.97
N ASP A 678 28.25 -16.62 9.62
CA ASP A 678 27.41 -15.80 8.73
C ASP A 678 26.77 -14.60 9.49
N GLY A 679 27.00 -13.39 8.97
CA GLY A 679 26.55 -12.15 9.61
C GLY A 679 25.04 -11.90 9.59
N ALA A 680 24.23 -12.69 8.89
CA ALA A 680 22.78 -12.73 9.03
C ALA A 680 22.37 -13.75 10.10
N MET A 681 23.01 -14.92 10.15
CA MET A 681 22.79 -15.93 11.21
C MET A 681 23.18 -15.41 12.60
N GLN A 682 24.29 -14.68 12.73
CA GLN A 682 24.63 -13.99 13.99
C GLN A 682 23.54 -12.98 14.42
N LYS A 683 22.87 -12.31 13.48
CA LYS A 683 21.75 -11.41 13.78
C LYS A 683 20.48 -12.18 14.16
N LEU A 684 20.24 -13.36 13.56
CA LEU A 684 19.14 -14.25 13.92
C LEU A 684 19.33 -14.75 15.37
N ALA A 685 20.48 -15.34 15.69
CA ALA A 685 20.83 -15.78 17.04
C ALA A 685 20.72 -14.64 18.08
N LYS A 686 21.17 -13.43 17.72
CA LYS A 686 21.08 -12.25 18.59
C LYS A 686 19.64 -11.77 18.84
N ARG A 687 18.72 -11.98 17.88
CA ARG A 687 17.29 -11.74 18.07
C ARG A 687 16.66 -12.82 18.95
N ALA A 688 16.94 -14.09 18.67
CA ALA A 688 16.43 -15.23 19.43
C ALA A 688 16.82 -15.16 20.92
N ILE A 689 18.10 -14.93 21.24
CA ILE A 689 18.55 -14.74 22.65
C ILE A 689 17.91 -13.50 23.28
N LYS A 690 17.68 -12.42 22.52
CA LYS A 690 17.00 -11.23 23.06
C LYS A 690 15.53 -11.51 23.38
N PHE A 691 14.84 -12.29 22.52
CA PHE A 691 13.46 -12.70 22.76
C PHE A 691 13.37 -13.63 23.97
N LEU A 692 14.18 -14.70 24.02
CA LEU A 692 14.24 -15.63 25.15
C LEU A 692 14.55 -14.94 26.48
N LYS A 693 15.47 -13.96 26.48
CA LYS A 693 15.73 -13.10 27.65
C LYS A 693 14.52 -12.26 28.06
N GLY A 694 13.64 -11.91 27.13
CA GLY A 694 12.35 -11.27 27.39
C GLY A 694 11.34 -12.24 27.98
N THR A 695 11.17 -13.43 27.37
CA THR A 695 10.25 -14.48 27.84
C THR A 695 10.50 -14.87 29.29
N ILE A 696 11.77 -14.96 29.71
CA ILE A 696 12.13 -15.30 31.10
C ILE A 696 12.29 -14.08 32.03
N ALA A 697 12.13 -12.84 31.55
CA ALA A 697 12.40 -11.65 32.36
C ALA A 697 11.39 -11.45 33.51
N ASP A 698 10.15 -11.89 33.31
CA ASP A 698 9.08 -11.79 34.29
C ASP A 698 9.01 -13.02 35.24
N LEU A 699 9.85 -14.03 35.02
CA LEU A 699 9.98 -15.19 35.90
C LEU A 699 10.88 -14.90 37.12
N PRO A 700 10.55 -15.42 38.32
CA PRO A 700 11.41 -15.28 39.50
C PRO A 700 12.81 -15.86 39.28
N SER A 701 13.85 -15.19 39.78
CA SER A 701 15.26 -15.65 39.66
C SER A 701 15.60 -16.96 40.39
N THR A 702 14.64 -17.52 41.11
CA THR A 702 14.71 -18.85 41.75
C THR A 702 14.18 -19.99 40.87
N VAL A 703 13.59 -19.68 39.70
CA VAL A 703 13.10 -20.67 38.74
C VAL A 703 14.29 -21.33 38.02
N ASP A 704 14.25 -22.66 37.89
CA ASP A 704 15.37 -23.43 37.31
C ASP A 704 15.63 -23.03 35.85
N LEU A 705 14.59 -22.76 35.04
CA LEU A 705 14.78 -22.23 33.68
C LEU A 705 15.56 -20.91 33.65
N VAL A 706 15.27 -19.96 34.56
CA VAL A 706 15.99 -18.67 34.63
C VAL A 706 17.46 -18.90 34.95
N LYS A 707 17.76 -19.84 35.83
CA LYS A 707 19.12 -20.25 36.21
C LYS A 707 19.85 -20.94 35.05
N THR A 708 19.20 -21.87 34.35
CA THR A 708 19.74 -22.56 33.17
C THR A 708 20.03 -21.57 32.05
N CYS A 709 19.07 -20.73 31.68
CA CYS A 709 19.27 -19.66 30.70
C CYS A 709 20.39 -18.69 31.07
N SER A 710 20.55 -18.35 32.36
CA SER A 710 21.64 -17.49 32.84
C SER A 710 23.03 -18.12 32.66
N ASN A 711 23.13 -19.45 32.72
CA ASN A 711 24.37 -20.20 32.47
C ASN A 711 24.61 -20.43 30.97
N LEU A 712 23.57 -20.80 30.21
CA LEU A 712 23.69 -21.18 28.80
C LEU A 712 23.87 -19.97 27.87
N PHE A 713 23.15 -18.85 28.09
CA PHE A 713 23.20 -17.73 27.15
C PHE A 713 24.61 -17.16 26.94
N PRO A 714 25.47 -16.93 27.96
CA PRO A 714 26.84 -16.46 27.74
C PRO A 714 27.66 -17.39 26.83
N ILE A 715 27.51 -18.71 27.00
CA ILE A 715 28.24 -19.73 26.22
C ILE A 715 27.73 -19.77 24.78
N ILE A 716 26.40 -19.69 24.59
CA ILE A 716 25.78 -19.62 23.26
C ILE A 716 26.18 -18.30 22.55
N THR A 717 26.27 -17.16 23.26
CA THR A 717 26.76 -15.91 22.64
C THR A 717 28.23 -15.98 22.24
N GLU A 718 29.07 -16.62 23.06
CA GLU A 718 30.49 -16.85 22.74
C GLU A 718 30.66 -17.72 21.49
N PHE A 719 29.82 -18.76 21.31
CA PHE A 719 29.80 -19.59 20.09
C PHE A 719 29.49 -18.79 18.81
N PHE A 720 28.68 -17.73 18.90
CA PHE A 720 28.40 -16.82 17.79
C PHE A 720 29.35 -15.60 17.70
N GLY A 721 30.34 -15.49 18.60
CA GLY A 721 31.44 -14.54 18.54
C GLY A 721 31.12 -13.10 18.97
N TRP A 722 30.20 -12.86 19.91
CA TRP A 722 29.83 -11.50 20.36
C TRP A 722 29.31 -11.38 21.81
#